data_AF-A0A8S1R909-F1
#
_entry.id   AF-A0A8S1R909-F1
#
_cell.length_a   1.000
_cell.length_b   1.000
_cell.length_c   1.000
_cell.angle_alpha   90.00
_cell.angle_beta   90.00
_cell.angle_gamma   90.00
#
_symmetry.space_group_name_H-M   'P 1'
#
loop_
_entity.id
_entity.type
_entity.pdbx_description
1 polymer ?
#
loop_
_entity_poly.entity_id
_entity_poly.type
_entity_poly.pdbx_seq_one_letter_code
_entity_poly.pdbx_strand_id
1 'polypeptide(L)'
;MGRDVIIKWINVKFTLEGMKCQWAEGSCFDIQQSCLLYFKKSECINQSDGQICIWIDGSCYNRQCKHAPKSYSTYEQCQKYGKNCTTNGMGCTNYKKCSEYKYLSSCQIGSDGQCTLVNQCQKISCESAPTTLKTDSECSNFLNKCTTNGQGCIERRRCQDAYIEEGCKYNSQGGICVWFNDQCYDKTCETADKSVDTEKSCEEYYPKAQCTTKLGGGCIQKSKCKDVQIEIACTTQYDGQKCQWQDGVCSLIKSCSNIKGTDHKICNTLQNDCTSDGKQCVPMQTCSNTLKGVSCVQGTDGPCLWSNQQCYRYTKCTDLIFSTHQECNQIHSQCTTNGYNCIAINTCANTPKIGCYVGIKDNNNIQCIWAPRSNKQSAIQQCTEFKKCQDVYYLNHNDCYNYSQSKCTTDGINGCIPLDSCDKYDKQVSCVIDKAGKIINKSGDITSTGFCFWNNNKCISQECSQLIGTTHQQCNSQLSKCTSNGQNCLLQSTCSIFSTYNSCIAATGTDGKCTWLNNLCNSMKCSDYPVAQCSLFSTDCIRDGLKCQEINHCFSYKTQSACENGFKNSFCKWVNINTQKDQCIEIQSCEIVNDNEKTCKNLSDRCYWYKTTSQNQTSYTCAQKKCEIQTNNTCTGFYDWDKQNYTICILDSKNQCVPADPSTLTQEDCFTKTLYQYTWDSTSNKCQICNPQSIPNNTTDNKTDNKTGQFTTILLPTLMAILFLQI
;
A
#
# COMPACT_ATOMS: atom_id res chain seq x y z
N MET A 1 -12.45 -38.96 43.59
CA MET A 1 -12.09 -37.53 43.67
C MET A 1 -13.36 -36.77 44.04
N GLY A 2 -13.46 -36.25 45.26
CA GLY A 2 -14.61 -35.43 45.62
C GLY A 2 -14.71 -35.10 47.10
N ARG A 3 -14.96 -33.80 47.33
CA ARG A 3 -15.38 -33.11 48.57
C ARG A 3 -14.26 -32.55 49.43
N ASP A 4 -14.04 -31.23 49.29
CA ASP A 4 -13.50 -30.41 50.37
C ASP A 4 -14.63 -29.62 51.02
N VAL A 5 -14.79 -29.86 52.31
CA VAL A 5 -15.63 -29.11 53.25
C VAL A 5 -14.66 -28.42 54.21
N ILE A 6 -14.72 -27.09 54.31
CA ILE A 6 -13.95 -26.33 55.30
C ILE A 6 -14.89 -25.41 56.09
N ILE A 7 -14.96 -25.75 57.39
CA ILE A 7 -15.13 -24.95 58.61
C ILE A 7 -16.49 -24.26 58.85
N LYS A 8 -17.11 -24.60 60.00
CA LYS A 8 -18.25 -23.87 60.57
C LYS A 8 -18.00 -23.45 62.04
N TRP A 9 -17.73 -22.14 62.18
CA TRP A 9 -18.11 -21.16 63.21
C TRP A 9 -18.09 -21.49 64.71
N ILE A 10 -17.16 -20.85 65.44
CA ILE A 10 -17.38 -20.39 66.82
C ILE A 10 -16.84 -18.95 66.92
N ASN A 11 -17.74 -17.99 67.08
CA ASN A 11 -17.43 -16.63 67.54
C ASN A 11 -18.74 -16.01 68.06
N VAL A 12 -19.08 -16.29 69.32
CA VAL A 12 -20.17 -15.56 69.99
C VAL A 12 -19.58 -14.25 70.51
N LYS A 13 -19.56 -13.24 69.62
CA LYS A 13 -19.59 -11.85 70.05
C LYS A 13 -21.00 -11.60 70.61
N PHE A 14 -21.12 -11.43 71.92
CA PHE A 14 -22.20 -10.61 72.44
C PHE A 14 -21.88 -9.16 72.08
N THR A 15 -22.32 -8.72 70.92
CA THR A 15 -22.52 -7.31 70.64
C THR A 15 -23.72 -6.85 71.45
N LEU A 16 -23.48 -6.04 72.47
CA LEU A 16 -24.46 -5.12 73.05
C LEU A 16 -24.91 -4.15 71.94
N GLU A 17 -25.85 -4.59 71.10
CA GLU A 17 -26.59 -3.69 70.23
C GLU A 17 -27.66 -2.99 71.07
N GLY A 18 -27.35 -1.76 71.49
CA GLY A 18 -28.40 -0.72 71.54
C GLY A 18 -28.70 -0.03 72.86
N MET A 19 -27.90 -0.13 73.93
CA MET A 19 -28.03 0.83 75.04
C MET A 19 -27.52 2.20 74.60
N LYS A 20 -28.40 3.00 73.98
CA LYS A 20 -28.14 4.42 73.74
C LYS A 20 -28.25 5.13 75.08
N CYS A 21 -27.13 5.60 75.62
CA CYS A 21 -27.10 6.46 76.80
C CYS A 21 -26.89 7.92 76.40
N GLN A 22 -27.47 8.85 77.14
CA GLN A 22 -27.33 10.29 76.94
C GLN A 22 -26.41 10.87 78.01
N TRP A 23 -25.51 11.76 77.61
CA TRP A 23 -24.55 12.40 78.50
C TRP A 23 -25.14 13.66 79.13
N ALA A 24 -25.22 13.71 80.45
CA ALA A 24 -25.66 14.88 81.21
C ALA A 24 -24.89 14.97 82.54
N GLU A 25 -24.57 16.17 83.00
CA GLU A 25 -23.92 16.42 84.31
C GLU A 25 -22.68 15.54 84.62
N GLY A 26 -21.92 15.15 83.59
CA GLY A 26 -20.67 14.39 83.75
C GLY A 26 -20.82 12.87 83.81
N SER A 27 -22.01 12.31 83.56
CA SER A 27 -22.25 10.86 83.50
C SER A 27 -23.21 10.46 82.38
N CYS A 28 -23.16 9.18 81.95
CA CYS A 28 -24.11 8.63 80.98
C CYS A 28 -25.35 8.06 81.68
N PHE A 29 -26.54 8.46 81.23
CA PHE A 29 -27.84 7.97 81.72
C PHE A 29 -28.60 7.23 80.63
N ASP A 30 -29.43 6.25 81.00
CA ASP A 30 -30.28 5.53 80.06
C ASP A 30 -31.33 6.44 79.41
N ILE A 31 -31.51 6.29 78.10
CA ILE A 31 -32.54 7.00 77.36
C ILE A 31 -33.90 6.32 77.58
N GLN A 32 -34.90 7.09 78.01
CA GLN A 32 -36.25 6.59 78.32
C GLN A 32 -37.12 6.48 77.06
N GLN A 33 -38.12 5.61 77.09
CA GLN A 33 -39.08 5.46 75.98
C GLN A 33 -40.07 6.63 75.88
N SER A 34 -40.23 7.41 76.95
CA SER A 34 -41.11 8.57 76.98
C SER A 34 -40.50 9.68 77.83
N CYS A 35 -40.70 10.94 77.43
CA CYS A 35 -40.19 12.09 78.18
C CYS A 35 -40.82 12.15 79.58
N LEU A 36 -42.06 11.67 79.73
CA LEU A 36 -42.77 11.65 81.01
C LEU A 36 -42.10 10.75 82.08
N LEU A 37 -41.16 9.89 81.68
CA LEU A 37 -40.43 9.00 82.58
C LEU A 37 -39.17 9.65 83.19
N TYR A 38 -38.82 10.87 82.75
CA TYR A 38 -37.71 11.62 83.35
C TYR A 38 -38.18 12.43 84.56
N PHE A 39 -37.53 12.18 85.71
CA PHE A 39 -37.82 12.86 86.97
C PHE A 39 -36.78 13.92 87.36
N LYS A 40 -35.72 14.09 86.56
CA LYS A 40 -34.72 15.14 86.75
C LYS A 40 -34.56 16.00 85.50
N LYS A 41 -34.41 17.31 85.72
CA LYS A 41 -34.21 18.30 84.65
C LYS A 41 -33.02 18.00 83.77
N SER A 42 -31.91 17.55 84.35
CA SER A 42 -30.67 17.24 83.62
C SER A 42 -30.79 16.03 82.70
N GLU A 43 -31.72 15.11 82.97
CA GLU A 43 -31.95 13.90 82.18
C GLU A 43 -32.99 14.11 81.05
N CYS A 44 -33.72 15.23 81.05
CA CYS A 44 -34.80 15.49 80.10
C CYS A 44 -34.30 15.99 78.74
N ILE A 45 -33.74 15.11 77.92
CA ILE A 45 -33.12 15.48 76.63
C ILE A 45 -33.83 14.82 75.45
N ASN A 46 -33.81 13.48 75.31
CA ASN A 46 -34.43 12.78 74.18
C ASN A 46 -35.08 11.46 74.60
N GLN A 47 -35.99 10.94 73.78
CA GLN A 47 -36.54 9.59 73.87
C GLN A 47 -35.73 8.59 73.04
N SER A 48 -35.98 7.30 73.24
CA SER A 48 -35.30 6.22 72.51
C SER A 48 -35.58 6.21 71.00
N ASP A 49 -36.72 6.76 70.57
CA ASP A 49 -37.12 6.96 69.16
C ASP A 49 -36.54 8.23 68.52
N GLY A 50 -35.80 9.05 69.30
CA GLY A 50 -35.21 10.32 68.87
C GLY A 50 -36.11 11.54 69.04
N GLN A 51 -37.30 11.41 69.63
CA GLN A 51 -38.15 12.56 69.96
C GLN A 51 -37.52 13.40 71.08
N ILE A 52 -37.47 14.71 70.89
CA ILE A 52 -36.76 15.62 71.80
C ILE A 52 -37.68 16.00 72.97
N CYS A 53 -37.13 16.04 74.18
CA CYS A 53 -37.83 16.38 75.40
C CYS A 53 -37.59 17.84 75.82
N ILE A 54 -38.45 18.35 76.70
CA ILE A 54 -38.30 19.67 77.33
C ILE A 54 -38.81 19.63 78.78
N TRP A 55 -38.06 20.26 79.68
CA TRP A 55 -38.42 20.36 81.10
C TRP A 55 -39.24 21.63 81.34
N ILE A 56 -40.45 21.49 81.86
CA ILE A 56 -41.39 22.59 82.12
C ILE A 56 -42.01 22.35 83.51
N ASP A 57 -41.97 23.35 84.38
CA ASP A 57 -42.66 23.38 85.68
C ASP A 57 -42.51 22.10 86.52
N GLY A 58 -41.28 21.57 86.59
CA GLY A 58 -40.94 20.42 87.43
C GLY A 58 -41.21 19.05 86.81
N SER A 59 -41.61 18.98 85.54
CA SER A 59 -41.82 17.72 84.81
C SER A 59 -41.24 17.76 83.40
N CYS A 60 -40.93 16.59 82.84
CA CYS A 60 -40.41 16.46 81.48
C CYS A 60 -41.51 16.08 80.49
N TYR A 61 -41.60 16.80 79.37
CA TYR A 61 -42.61 16.59 78.33
C TYR A 61 -41.98 16.45 76.94
N ASN A 62 -42.73 15.89 75.99
CA ASN A 62 -42.31 15.89 74.59
C ASN A 62 -42.28 17.33 74.08
N ARG A 63 -41.18 17.72 73.43
CA ARG A 63 -41.03 19.07 72.89
C ARG A 63 -41.99 19.28 71.72
N GLN A 64 -42.95 20.17 71.90
CA GLN A 64 -43.91 20.57 70.88
C GLN A 64 -43.56 21.97 70.36
N CYS A 65 -43.96 22.32 69.14
CA CYS A 65 -43.67 23.63 68.54
C CYS A 65 -44.16 24.79 69.43
N LYS A 66 -45.28 24.62 70.13
CA LYS A 66 -45.85 25.63 71.05
C LYS A 66 -44.95 25.97 72.25
N HIS A 67 -43.95 25.14 72.55
CA HIS A 67 -42.97 25.37 73.63
C HIS A 67 -41.75 26.21 73.17
N ALA A 68 -41.69 26.60 71.90
CA ALA A 68 -40.63 27.48 71.41
C ALA A 68 -40.70 28.88 72.06
N PRO A 69 -39.56 29.57 72.23
CA PRO A 69 -39.54 30.94 72.71
C PRO A 69 -40.44 31.86 71.87
N LYS A 70 -41.15 32.78 72.51
CA LYS A 70 -42.01 33.77 71.80
C LYS A 70 -41.23 34.68 70.85
N SER A 71 -39.91 34.81 71.05
CA SER A 71 -39.01 35.54 70.16
C SER A 71 -38.72 34.83 68.82
N TYR A 72 -39.13 33.56 68.68
CA TYR A 72 -38.95 32.81 67.43
C TYR A 72 -40.09 33.16 66.47
N SER A 73 -39.93 34.24 65.71
CA SER A 73 -40.96 34.81 64.82
C SER A 73 -40.73 34.54 63.32
N THR A 74 -39.67 33.79 62.99
CA THR A 74 -39.31 33.42 61.60
C THR A 74 -39.42 31.92 61.36
N TYR A 75 -39.60 31.54 60.09
CA TYR A 75 -39.65 30.13 59.68
C TYR A 75 -38.37 29.39 60.06
N GLU A 76 -37.20 29.98 59.79
CA GLU A 76 -35.90 29.37 60.04
C GLU A 76 -35.66 29.10 61.53
N GLN A 77 -36.07 30.02 62.41
CA GLN A 77 -35.99 29.83 63.86
C GLN A 77 -36.87 28.65 64.31
N CYS A 78 -38.10 28.55 63.78
CA CYS A 78 -39.01 27.47 64.11
C CYS A 78 -38.58 26.12 63.54
N GLN A 79 -38.04 26.08 62.33
CA GLN A 79 -37.48 24.87 61.74
C GLN A 79 -36.28 24.33 62.52
N LYS A 80 -35.41 25.22 63.00
CA LYS A 80 -34.31 24.84 63.91
C LYS A 80 -34.82 24.27 65.23
N TYR A 81 -35.96 24.77 65.72
CA TYR A 81 -36.58 24.27 66.94
C TYR A 81 -37.25 22.89 66.74
N GLY A 82 -37.87 22.65 65.59
CA GLY A 82 -38.43 21.35 65.23
C GLY A 82 -38.84 21.25 63.76
N LYS A 83 -38.63 20.07 63.16
CA LYS A 83 -38.83 19.80 61.72
C LYS A 83 -40.26 20.06 61.21
N ASN A 84 -41.26 19.95 62.10
CA ASN A 84 -42.68 20.14 61.74
C ASN A 84 -43.25 21.47 62.26
N CYS A 85 -42.38 22.42 62.60
CA CYS A 85 -42.74 23.70 63.22
C CYS A 85 -42.60 24.88 62.24
N THR A 86 -43.67 25.66 62.07
CA THR A 86 -43.61 26.97 61.41
C THR A 86 -43.86 28.09 62.40
N THR A 87 -43.56 29.33 62.05
CA THR A 87 -43.85 30.47 62.91
C THR A 87 -45.34 30.81 62.90
N ASN A 88 -45.86 31.37 63.99
CA ASN A 88 -47.17 32.02 64.04
C ASN A 88 -47.04 33.55 64.26
N GLY A 89 -45.89 34.14 63.93
CA GLY A 89 -45.55 35.54 64.16
C GLY A 89 -45.03 35.86 65.57
N MET A 90 -45.37 35.04 66.59
CA MET A 90 -44.91 35.19 67.97
C MET A 90 -44.67 33.81 68.62
N GLY A 91 -43.67 33.10 68.13
CA GLY A 91 -43.37 31.72 68.50
C GLY A 91 -43.66 30.73 67.36
N CYS A 92 -43.65 29.44 67.70
CA CYS A 92 -43.78 28.36 66.74
C CYS A 92 -45.07 27.55 66.94
N THR A 93 -45.58 26.99 65.85
CA THR A 93 -46.76 26.14 65.80
C THR A 93 -46.56 25.01 64.81
N ASN A 94 -47.37 23.95 64.86
CA ASN A 94 -47.32 22.87 63.88
C ASN A 94 -47.82 23.36 62.51
N TYR A 95 -47.42 22.69 61.44
CA TYR A 95 -47.97 22.98 60.11
C TYR A 95 -49.49 22.89 60.07
N LYS A 96 -50.09 23.84 59.35
CA LYS A 96 -51.51 23.84 58.96
C LYS A 96 -51.60 23.84 57.44
N LYS A 97 -52.80 23.71 56.87
CA LYS A 97 -52.96 23.91 55.43
C LYS A 97 -52.52 25.34 55.07
N CYS A 98 -51.90 25.53 53.91
CA CYS A 98 -51.40 26.85 53.50
C CYS A 98 -52.47 27.96 53.61
N SER A 99 -53.71 27.65 53.27
CA SER A 99 -54.87 28.57 53.35
C SER A 99 -55.23 29.03 54.76
N GLU A 100 -54.74 28.36 55.81
CA GLU A 100 -55.02 28.69 57.21
C GLU A 100 -53.97 29.64 57.80
N TYR A 101 -52.87 29.92 57.09
CA TYR A 101 -51.83 30.83 57.57
C TYR A 101 -52.25 32.28 57.41
N LYS A 102 -52.22 33.02 58.52
CA LYS A 102 -52.54 34.46 58.59
C LYS A 102 -51.32 35.36 58.46
N TYR A 103 -50.13 34.86 58.80
CA TYR A 103 -48.89 35.65 58.80
C TYR A 103 -48.04 35.32 57.58
N LEU A 104 -47.49 36.34 56.93
CA LEU A 104 -46.65 36.18 55.75
C LEU A 104 -45.42 35.32 56.02
N SER A 105 -44.80 35.47 57.20
CA SER A 105 -43.64 34.69 57.63
C SER A 105 -43.93 33.19 57.81
N SER A 106 -45.20 32.80 57.96
CA SER A 106 -45.63 31.39 58.03
C SER A 106 -45.80 30.75 56.65
N CYS A 107 -45.93 31.55 55.59
CA CYS A 107 -46.33 31.11 54.26
C CYS A 107 -45.16 30.56 53.44
N GLN A 108 -44.61 29.43 53.89
CA GLN A 108 -43.48 28.75 53.24
C GLN A 108 -43.84 27.28 52.97
N ILE A 109 -44.32 26.58 54.00
CA ILE A 109 -44.72 25.17 53.92
C ILE A 109 -45.89 24.90 54.87
N GLY A 110 -46.87 24.15 54.37
CA GLY A 110 -48.07 23.71 55.05
C GLY A 110 -48.13 22.20 55.17
N SER A 111 -49.16 21.70 55.84
CA SER A 111 -49.43 20.26 55.92
C SER A 111 -49.86 19.67 54.57
N ASP A 112 -50.24 20.51 53.61
CA ASP A 112 -50.64 20.18 52.24
C ASP A 112 -49.55 20.44 51.19
N GLY A 113 -48.34 20.85 51.61
CA GLY A 113 -47.15 21.02 50.77
C GLY A 113 -46.55 22.43 50.82
N GLN A 114 -45.79 22.79 49.80
CA GLN A 114 -45.18 24.11 49.68
C GLN A 114 -46.24 25.20 49.46
N CYS A 115 -46.07 26.34 50.12
CA CYS A 115 -46.99 27.47 50.05
C CYS A 115 -46.41 28.61 49.21
N THR A 116 -47.27 29.46 48.68
CA THR A 116 -46.90 30.73 48.05
C THR A 116 -47.87 31.84 48.45
N LEU A 117 -47.38 33.07 48.40
CA LEU A 117 -48.16 34.26 48.68
C LEU A 117 -48.55 34.94 47.36
N VAL A 118 -49.85 34.97 47.07
CA VAL A 118 -50.41 35.78 45.96
C VAL A 118 -51.17 36.97 46.56
N ASN A 119 -52.37 36.72 47.10
CA ASN A 119 -53.14 37.69 47.90
C ASN A 119 -53.29 37.24 49.36
N GLN A 120 -53.39 35.94 49.56
CA GLN A 120 -53.35 35.25 50.84
C GLN A 120 -52.46 34.02 50.70
N CYS A 121 -52.03 33.45 51.81
CA CYS A 121 -51.24 32.23 51.74
C CYS A 121 -52.07 31.09 51.16
N GLN A 122 -51.52 30.38 50.17
CA GLN A 122 -52.17 29.23 49.55
C GLN A 122 -51.13 28.19 49.11
N LYS A 123 -51.60 26.99 48.80
CA LYS A 123 -50.75 25.93 48.26
C LYS A 123 -50.24 26.33 46.89
N ILE A 124 -48.95 26.10 46.63
CA ILE A 124 -48.36 26.40 45.33
C ILE A 124 -49.00 25.55 44.21
N SER A 125 -49.38 26.20 43.11
CA SER A 125 -49.84 25.60 41.85
C SER A 125 -49.30 26.41 40.67
N CYS A 126 -49.40 25.90 39.44
CA CYS A 126 -48.89 26.64 38.28
C CYS A 126 -49.56 28.00 38.11
N GLU A 127 -50.86 28.07 38.37
CA GLU A 127 -51.68 29.29 38.28
C GLU A 127 -51.36 30.31 39.37
N SER A 128 -50.66 29.90 40.43
CA SER A 128 -50.19 30.78 41.50
C SER A 128 -48.83 31.45 41.20
N ALA A 129 -48.22 31.12 40.06
CA ALA A 129 -46.99 31.74 39.62
C ALA A 129 -47.21 33.22 39.21
N PRO A 130 -46.21 34.09 39.37
CA PRO A 130 -46.28 35.45 38.84
C PRO A 130 -46.55 35.46 37.32
N THR A 131 -47.50 36.27 36.86
CA THR A 131 -47.83 36.41 35.42
C THR A 131 -46.71 37.03 34.59
N THR A 132 -45.65 37.51 35.24
CA THR A 132 -44.40 37.95 34.60
C THR A 132 -43.55 36.79 34.09
N LEU A 133 -43.76 35.56 34.58
CA LEU A 133 -43.07 34.37 34.11
C LEU A 133 -43.70 33.90 32.79
N LYS A 134 -42.94 33.98 31.69
CA LYS A 134 -43.44 33.78 30.33
C LYS A 134 -42.66 32.75 29.52
N THR A 135 -41.64 32.13 30.11
CA THR A 135 -40.86 31.06 29.49
C THR A 135 -41.07 29.72 30.19
N ASP A 136 -40.85 28.62 29.49
CA ASP A 136 -40.94 27.28 30.10
C ASP A 136 -39.91 27.10 31.23
N SER A 137 -38.72 27.68 31.08
CA SER A 137 -37.69 27.63 32.12
C SER A 137 -38.12 28.36 33.39
N GLU A 138 -38.72 29.54 33.26
CA GLU A 138 -39.22 30.29 34.42
C GLU A 138 -40.35 29.53 35.14
N CYS A 139 -41.32 29.02 34.38
CA CYS A 139 -42.45 28.28 34.94
C CYS A 139 -42.02 26.96 35.61
N SER A 140 -41.07 26.25 35.01
CA SER A 140 -40.57 25.00 35.57
C SER A 140 -39.62 25.18 36.75
N ASN A 141 -38.89 26.29 36.81
CA ASN A 141 -38.16 26.69 38.01
C ASN A 141 -39.09 27.06 39.16
N PHE A 142 -40.24 27.68 38.87
CA PHE A 142 -41.25 27.96 39.88
C PHE A 142 -41.87 26.66 40.42
N LEU A 143 -42.28 25.75 39.53
CA LEU A 143 -42.69 24.40 39.89
C LEU A 143 -42.50 23.46 38.69
N ASN A 144 -41.74 22.38 38.89
CA ASN A 144 -41.25 21.51 37.81
C ASN A 144 -42.32 20.86 36.91
N LYS A 145 -43.58 20.82 37.35
CA LYS A 145 -44.70 20.31 36.56
C LYS A 145 -45.42 21.39 35.75
N CYS A 146 -44.90 22.62 35.73
CA CYS A 146 -45.50 23.75 35.03
C CYS A 146 -44.74 24.11 33.76
N THR A 147 -45.47 24.64 32.79
CA THR A 147 -44.96 25.26 31.57
C THR A 147 -45.67 26.58 31.32
N THR A 148 -45.22 27.36 30.35
CA THR A 148 -45.86 28.63 30.01
C THR A 148 -46.96 28.47 28.97
N ASN A 149 -47.93 29.37 29.04
CA ASN A 149 -48.93 29.57 28.00
C ASN A 149 -48.81 30.95 27.31
N GLY A 150 -47.71 31.67 27.58
CA GLY A 150 -47.43 33.03 27.06
C GLY A 150 -48.06 34.16 27.88
N GLN A 151 -49.03 33.84 28.74
CA GLN A 151 -49.69 34.79 29.66
C GLN A 151 -49.38 34.50 31.14
N GLY A 152 -48.77 33.35 31.43
CA GLY A 152 -48.37 32.90 32.76
C GLY A 152 -48.00 31.43 32.74
N CYS A 153 -48.00 30.79 33.91
CA CYS A 153 -47.69 29.37 34.05
C CYS A 153 -48.95 28.52 34.19
N ILE A 154 -48.96 27.38 33.51
CA ILE A 154 -50.01 26.36 33.53
C ILE A 154 -49.38 24.98 33.78
N GLU A 155 -50.19 23.99 34.16
CA GLU A 155 -49.71 22.63 34.36
C GLU A 155 -49.34 21.95 33.03
N ARG A 156 -48.19 21.27 33.01
CA ARG A 156 -47.76 20.42 31.89
C ARG A 156 -48.71 19.23 31.76
N ARG A 157 -49.16 18.97 30.54
CA ARG A 157 -50.01 17.84 30.20
C ARG A 157 -49.38 17.08 29.02
N ARG A 158 -50.12 16.78 27.97
CA ARG A 158 -49.57 16.19 26.76
C ARG A 158 -48.92 17.29 25.92
N CYS A 159 -47.98 16.94 25.03
CA CYS A 159 -47.37 17.92 24.15
C CYS A 159 -48.43 18.70 23.35
N GLN A 160 -49.46 18.00 22.86
CA GLN A 160 -50.55 18.58 22.06
C GLN A 160 -51.41 19.61 22.83
N ASP A 161 -51.30 19.68 24.15
CA ASP A 161 -52.00 20.67 24.98
C ASP A 161 -51.24 22.02 25.03
N ALA A 162 -49.97 22.06 24.58
CA ALA A 162 -49.20 23.29 24.43
C ALA A 162 -49.46 23.95 23.07
N TYR A 163 -50.05 25.14 23.09
CA TYR A 163 -50.47 25.90 21.89
C TYR A 163 -49.52 27.04 21.51
N ILE A 164 -48.36 27.12 22.18
CA ILE A 164 -47.27 28.03 21.79
C ILE A 164 -45.93 27.28 21.86
N GLU A 165 -44.99 27.69 21.00
CA GLU A 165 -43.65 27.10 20.89
C GLU A 165 -42.86 27.16 22.21
N GLU A 166 -43.00 28.26 22.95
CA GLU A 166 -42.28 28.47 24.20
C GLU A 166 -42.71 27.47 25.28
N GLY A 167 -43.96 26.98 25.26
CA GLY A 167 -44.45 25.94 26.17
C GLY A 167 -44.21 24.51 25.68
N CYS A 168 -43.79 24.32 24.43
CA CYS A 168 -43.65 23.00 23.80
C CYS A 168 -42.28 22.37 24.09
N LYS A 169 -42.04 21.96 25.35
CA LYS A 169 -40.74 21.39 25.77
C LYS A 169 -40.85 19.95 26.24
N TYR A 170 -41.73 19.68 27.21
CA TYR A 170 -41.91 18.35 27.80
C TYR A 170 -43.36 18.07 28.16
N ASN A 171 -43.77 16.81 28.05
CA ASN A 171 -45.06 16.35 28.55
C ASN A 171 -44.99 16.04 30.06
N SER A 172 -46.13 15.71 30.67
CA SER A 172 -46.26 15.43 32.10
C SER A 172 -45.45 14.21 32.59
N GLN A 173 -45.06 13.32 31.68
CA GLN A 173 -44.23 12.14 31.93
C GLN A 173 -42.73 12.41 31.73
N GLY A 174 -42.35 13.62 31.32
CA GLY A 174 -40.96 13.97 30.99
C GLY A 174 -40.52 13.58 29.57
N GLY A 175 -41.45 13.14 28.72
CA GLY A 175 -41.20 12.93 27.29
C GLY A 175 -40.96 14.27 26.60
N ILE A 176 -40.05 14.29 25.62
CA ILE A 176 -39.64 15.50 24.90
C ILE A 176 -40.74 15.87 23.89
N CYS A 177 -41.08 17.15 23.82
CA CYS A 177 -41.98 17.71 22.81
C CYS A 177 -41.20 18.44 21.72
N VAL A 178 -41.80 18.54 20.53
CA VAL A 178 -41.28 19.32 19.40
C VAL A 178 -42.39 20.17 18.81
N TRP A 179 -42.06 21.43 18.54
CA TRP A 179 -42.92 22.34 17.80
C TRP A 179 -42.76 22.08 16.31
N PHE A 180 -43.82 21.61 15.65
CA PHE A 180 -43.79 21.18 14.26
C PHE A 180 -45.13 21.52 13.59
N ASN A 181 -45.08 22.22 12.44
CA ASN A 181 -46.26 22.73 11.71
C ASN A 181 -47.24 23.51 12.62
N ASP A 182 -46.73 24.50 13.34
CA ASP A 182 -47.50 25.38 14.23
C ASP A 182 -48.29 24.67 15.35
N GLN A 183 -47.90 23.43 15.67
CA GLN A 183 -48.49 22.64 16.74
C GLN A 183 -47.41 21.87 17.50
N CYS A 184 -47.70 21.53 18.74
CA CYS A 184 -46.78 20.78 19.58
C CYS A 184 -47.08 19.28 19.54
N TYR A 185 -46.07 18.45 19.28
CA TYR A 185 -46.18 17.00 19.22
C TYR A 185 -45.16 16.32 20.14
N ASP A 186 -45.45 15.08 20.53
CA ASP A 186 -44.42 14.22 21.13
C ASP A 186 -43.29 14.00 20.11
N LYS A 187 -42.05 14.07 20.59
CA LYS A 187 -40.87 13.85 19.74
C LYS A 187 -40.85 12.41 19.26
N THR A 188 -40.89 12.22 17.94
CA THR A 188 -40.83 10.94 17.23
C THR A 188 -39.98 11.13 15.98
N CYS A 189 -39.56 10.06 15.28
CA CYS A 189 -38.81 10.25 14.03
C CYS A 189 -39.64 11.04 13.01
N GLU A 190 -40.95 10.85 13.01
CA GLU A 190 -41.89 11.41 12.05
C GLU A 190 -42.11 12.92 12.24
N THR A 191 -41.80 13.46 13.43
CA THR A 191 -41.89 14.91 13.73
C THR A 191 -40.62 15.69 13.37
N ALA A 192 -39.62 15.03 12.76
CA ALA A 192 -38.46 15.73 12.23
C ALA A 192 -38.84 16.61 11.03
N ASP A 193 -38.27 17.81 10.97
CA ASP A 193 -38.44 18.72 9.83
C ASP A 193 -37.94 18.08 8.53
N LYS A 194 -38.51 18.49 7.39
CA LYS A 194 -38.11 17.99 6.07
C LYS A 194 -36.64 18.29 5.75
N SER A 195 -36.04 19.34 6.31
CA SER A 195 -34.63 19.66 6.17
C SER A 195 -33.71 18.63 6.84
N VAL A 196 -34.25 17.73 7.67
CA VAL A 196 -33.52 16.61 8.27
C VAL A 196 -33.59 15.43 7.31
N ASP A 197 -32.70 15.40 6.33
CA ASP A 197 -32.78 14.52 5.14
C ASP A 197 -31.62 13.53 5.00
N THR A 198 -30.80 13.39 6.04
CA THR A 198 -29.71 12.39 6.09
C THR A 198 -29.87 11.44 7.27
N GLU A 199 -29.28 10.25 7.16
CA GLU A 199 -29.20 9.28 8.25
C GLU A 199 -28.63 9.90 9.53
N LYS A 200 -27.50 10.62 9.38
CA LYS A 200 -26.80 11.25 10.50
C LYS A 200 -27.67 12.32 11.16
N SER A 201 -28.31 13.18 10.37
CA SER A 201 -29.18 14.22 10.91
C SER A 201 -30.42 13.64 11.62
N CYS A 202 -30.94 12.50 11.14
CA CYS A 202 -32.03 11.79 11.81
C CYS A 202 -31.62 11.19 13.16
N GLU A 203 -30.43 10.60 13.24
CA GLU A 203 -29.88 10.09 14.51
C GLU A 203 -29.58 11.23 15.50
N GLU A 204 -29.06 12.36 15.02
CA GLU A 204 -28.83 13.55 15.86
C GLU A 204 -30.14 14.17 16.35
N TYR A 205 -31.17 14.18 15.50
CA TYR A 205 -32.48 14.71 15.86
C TYR A 205 -33.13 13.91 16.99
N TYR A 206 -33.15 12.57 16.92
CA TYR A 206 -33.68 11.71 17.99
C TYR A 206 -32.75 10.53 18.29
N PRO A 207 -31.73 10.74 19.13
CA PRO A 207 -30.73 9.71 19.43
C PRO A 207 -31.33 8.46 20.04
N LYS A 208 -30.85 7.28 19.63
CA LYS A 208 -31.29 5.95 20.08
C LYS A 208 -32.73 5.58 19.70
N ALA A 209 -33.46 6.46 19.02
CA ALA A 209 -34.78 6.15 18.52
C ALA A 209 -34.74 5.32 17.23
N GLN A 210 -33.55 5.02 16.69
CA GLN A 210 -33.38 4.25 15.45
C GLN A 210 -34.09 4.91 14.25
N CYS A 211 -33.90 6.22 14.10
CA CYS A 211 -34.44 6.95 12.96
C CYS A 211 -33.57 6.79 11.71
N THR A 212 -34.20 6.86 10.55
CA THR A 212 -33.56 6.98 9.24
C THR A 212 -34.30 8.03 8.41
N THR A 213 -33.70 8.48 7.32
CA THR A 213 -34.34 9.46 6.42
C THR A 213 -35.40 8.80 5.52
N LYS A 214 -36.35 9.59 5.02
CA LYS A 214 -37.41 9.13 4.10
C LYS A 214 -37.44 9.93 2.80
N LEU A 215 -38.15 9.41 1.81
CA LEU A 215 -38.30 10.07 0.50
C LEU A 215 -38.96 11.44 0.68
N GLY A 216 -38.31 12.49 0.15
CA GLY A 216 -38.82 13.86 0.25
C GLY A 216 -38.45 14.61 1.53
N GLY A 217 -37.53 14.06 2.34
CA GLY A 217 -37.00 14.71 3.53
C GLY A 217 -37.75 14.37 4.82
N GLY A 218 -37.11 14.65 5.95
CA GLY A 218 -37.54 14.25 7.28
C GLY A 218 -37.16 12.82 7.62
N CYS A 219 -37.54 12.39 8.83
CA CYS A 219 -37.17 11.10 9.36
C CYS A 219 -38.38 10.16 9.50
N ILE A 220 -38.06 8.88 9.63
CA ILE A 220 -38.97 7.77 9.90
C ILE A 220 -38.24 6.74 10.76
N GLN A 221 -38.99 5.95 11.52
CA GLN A 221 -38.44 4.78 12.20
C GLN A 221 -37.81 3.78 11.22
N LYS A 222 -36.65 3.22 11.59
CA LYS A 222 -36.00 2.15 10.82
C LYS A 222 -36.93 0.93 10.73
N SER A 223 -37.05 0.37 9.53
CA SER A 223 -37.84 -0.82 9.23
C SER A 223 -36.93 -2.00 8.84
N LYS A 224 -37.49 -3.08 8.28
CA LYS A 224 -36.68 -4.16 7.68
C LYS A 224 -36.06 -3.64 6.39
N CYS A 225 -34.87 -4.12 6.01
CA CYS A 225 -34.20 -3.70 4.77
C CYS A 225 -35.15 -3.76 3.55
N LYS A 226 -35.93 -4.84 3.42
CA LYS A 226 -36.88 -5.03 2.31
C LYS A 226 -37.98 -3.97 2.18
N ASP A 227 -38.26 -3.23 3.25
CA ASP A 227 -39.33 -2.22 3.31
C ASP A 227 -38.77 -0.81 3.07
N VAL A 228 -37.44 -0.67 2.93
CA VAL A 228 -36.77 0.60 2.64
C VAL A 228 -36.89 0.94 1.15
N GLN A 229 -37.31 2.17 0.86
CA GLN A 229 -37.65 2.63 -0.50
C GLN A 229 -36.62 3.55 -1.14
N ILE A 230 -35.59 3.98 -0.42
CA ILE A 230 -34.55 4.89 -0.93
C ILE A 230 -33.16 4.43 -0.51
N GLU A 231 -32.18 4.65 -1.39
CA GLU A 231 -30.80 4.21 -1.22
C GLU A 231 -30.16 4.73 0.07
N ILE A 232 -30.31 6.02 0.34
CA ILE A 232 -29.69 6.68 1.50
C ILE A 232 -30.20 6.14 2.86
N ALA A 233 -31.38 5.52 2.89
CA ALA A 233 -31.95 4.89 4.09
C ALA A 233 -31.58 3.40 4.20
N CYS A 234 -30.94 2.82 3.18
CA CYS A 234 -30.60 1.40 3.14
C CYS A 234 -29.25 1.12 3.82
N THR A 235 -29.19 1.38 5.11
CA THR A 235 -27.96 1.26 5.92
C THR A 235 -28.03 0.06 6.86
N THR A 236 -28.97 0.10 7.80
CA THR A 236 -29.24 -0.96 8.77
C THR A 236 -30.73 -1.03 9.04
N GLN A 237 -31.21 -2.22 9.37
CA GLN A 237 -32.60 -2.42 9.81
C GLN A 237 -32.76 -2.15 11.31
N TYR A 238 -34.00 -2.22 11.80
CA TYR A 238 -34.37 -1.95 13.20
C TYR A 238 -33.58 -2.76 14.26
N ASP A 239 -33.01 -3.92 13.92
CA ASP A 239 -32.20 -4.74 14.85
C ASP A 239 -30.67 -4.51 14.72
N GLY A 240 -30.26 -3.57 13.86
CA GLY A 240 -28.85 -3.23 13.63
C GLY A 240 -28.16 -4.08 12.56
N GLN A 241 -28.78 -5.11 11.99
CA GLN A 241 -28.18 -5.84 10.87
C GLN A 241 -28.06 -4.93 9.63
N LYS A 242 -26.94 -5.09 8.90
CA LYS A 242 -26.61 -4.23 7.76
C LYS A 242 -27.43 -4.58 6.51
N CYS A 243 -27.83 -3.55 5.80
CA CYS A 243 -28.54 -3.64 4.53
C CYS A 243 -27.61 -3.28 3.36
N GLN A 244 -28.00 -3.69 2.16
CA GLN A 244 -27.37 -3.30 0.90
C GLN A 244 -28.42 -2.86 -0.11
N TRP A 245 -28.20 -1.71 -0.74
CA TRP A 245 -28.99 -1.22 -1.85
C TRP A 245 -28.46 -1.77 -3.17
N GLN A 246 -29.31 -2.44 -3.96
CA GLN A 246 -28.98 -2.91 -5.31
C GLN A 246 -30.21 -2.89 -6.21
N ASP A 247 -30.02 -2.44 -7.46
CA ASP A 247 -31.03 -2.49 -8.51
C ASP A 247 -32.40 -1.92 -8.08
N GLY A 248 -32.37 -0.87 -7.24
CA GLY A 248 -33.56 -0.21 -6.70
C GLY A 248 -34.22 -0.93 -5.51
N VAL A 249 -33.59 -1.98 -4.97
CA VAL A 249 -34.11 -2.78 -3.86
C VAL A 249 -33.10 -2.81 -2.71
N CYS A 250 -33.57 -2.54 -1.49
CA CYS A 250 -32.79 -2.71 -0.28
C CYS A 250 -32.94 -4.13 0.28
N SER A 251 -31.82 -4.83 0.48
CA SER A 251 -31.80 -6.23 0.94
C SER A 251 -30.90 -6.42 2.15
N LEU A 252 -31.20 -7.45 2.96
CA LEU A 252 -30.40 -7.80 4.14
C LEU A 252 -29.08 -8.50 3.73
N ILE A 253 -27.96 -8.07 4.30
CA ILE A 253 -26.67 -8.77 4.16
C ILE A 253 -26.66 -9.95 5.14
N LYS A 254 -26.76 -11.18 4.61
CA LYS A 254 -26.74 -12.42 5.42
C LYS A 254 -25.34 -13.03 5.54
N SER A 255 -24.50 -12.79 4.55
CA SER A 255 -23.14 -13.36 4.44
C SER A 255 -22.36 -12.56 3.41
N CYS A 256 -21.03 -12.69 3.45
CA CYS A 256 -20.14 -12.04 2.47
C CYS A 256 -20.50 -12.37 1.02
N SER A 257 -20.95 -13.60 0.74
CA SER A 257 -21.34 -14.04 -0.61
C SER A 257 -22.48 -13.24 -1.23
N ASN A 258 -23.30 -12.58 -0.41
CA ASN A 258 -24.43 -11.78 -0.88
C ASN A 258 -24.02 -10.35 -1.26
N ILE A 259 -22.78 -9.97 -0.95
CA ILE A 259 -22.23 -8.66 -1.27
C ILE A 259 -21.58 -8.74 -2.66
N LYS A 260 -22.09 -7.96 -3.62
CA LYS A 260 -21.38 -7.77 -4.90
C LYS A 260 -20.22 -6.79 -4.71
N GLY A 261 -19.01 -7.30 -4.83
CA GLY A 261 -17.77 -6.52 -4.79
C GLY A 261 -16.59 -7.37 -5.24
N THR A 262 -15.68 -6.77 -5.99
CA THR A 262 -14.46 -7.42 -6.49
C THR A 262 -13.20 -6.89 -5.81
N ASP A 263 -13.35 -6.01 -4.83
CA ASP A 263 -12.26 -5.38 -4.09
C ASP A 263 -12.48 -5.46 -2.57
N HIS A 264 -11.40 -5.61 -1.82
CA HIS A 264 -11.41 -5.70 -0.36
C HIS A 264 -12.15 -4.53 0.29
N LYS A 265 -11.90 -3.28 -0.14
CA LYS A 265 -12.50 -2.08 0.46
C LYS A 265 -14.03 -2.11 0.38
N ILE A 266 -14.58 -2.54 -0.75
CA ILE A 266 -16.03 -2.63 -0.96
C ILE A 266 -16.62 -3.68 -0.02
N CYS A 267 -16.03 -4.88 -0.03
CA CYS A 267 -16.50 -5.98 0.80
C CYS A 267 -16.43 -5.65 2.30
N ASN A 268 -15.30 -5.09 2.73
CA ASN A 268 -15.02 -4.81 4.13
C ASN A 268 -15.85 -3.65 4.69
N THR A 269 -16.10 -2.60 3.89
CA THR A 269 -16.97 -1.47 4.28
C THR A 269 -18.39 -1.95 4.55
N LEU A 270 -18.91 -2.82 3.68
CA LEU A 270 -20.24 -3.39 3.83
C LEU A 270 -20.28 -4.38 4.99
N GLN A 271 -19.26 -5.23 5.15
CA GLN A 271 -19.18 -6.13 6.30
C GLN A 271 -17.72 -6.42 6.69
N ASN A 272 -17.39 -6.09 7.93
CA ASN A 272 -16.01 -5.89 8.40
C ASN A 272 -15.17 -7.18 8.46
N ASP A 273 -15.80 -8.35 8.39
CA ASP A 273 -15.18 -9.67 8.33
C ASP A 273 -15.16 -10.26 6.91
N CYS A 274 -15.46 -9.45 5.89
CA CYS A 274 -15.41 -9.84 4.48
C CYS A 274 -14.21 -9.23 3.75
N THR A 275 -13.70 -9.96 2.76
CA THR A 275 -12.71 -9.53 1.77
C THR A 275 -13.17 -9.95 0.36
N SER A 276 -12.42 -9.62 -0.69
CA SER A 276 -12.74 -10.09 -2.05
C SER A 276 -11.81 -11.22 -2.49
N ASP A 277 -12.34 -12.16 -3.27
CA ASP A 277 -11.57 -13.20 -3.95
C ASP A 277 -11.23 -12.84 -5.41
N GLY A 278 -11.47 -11.58 -5.80
CA GLY A 278 -11.32 -11.03 -7.15
C GLY A 278 -12.55 -11.18 -8.04
N LYS A 279 -13.57 -11.93 -7.59
CA LYS A 279 -14.85 -12.10 -8.31
C LYS A 279 -16.05 -11.72 -7.45
N GLN A 280 -15.99 -12.03 -6.16
CA GLN A 280 -17.06 -11.80 -5.20
C GLN A 280 -16.49 -11.55 -3.80
N CYS A 281 -17.34 -11.09 -2.90
CA CYS A 281 -16.99 -10.98 -1.49
C CYS A 281 -17.07 -12.35 -0.81
N VAL A 282 -16.07 -12.65 0.03
CA VAL A 282 -15.91 -13.89 0.77
C VAL A 282 -15.50 -13.59 2.22
N PRO A 283 -15.73 -14.50 3.17
CA PRO A 283 -15.22 -14.33 4.54
C PRO A 283 -13.70 -14.21 4.56
N MET A 284 -13.19 -13.33 5.42
CA MET A 284 -11.76 -13.23 5.69
C MET A 284 -11.25 -14.52 6.32
N GLN A 285 -10.02 -14.91 5.97
CA GLN A 285 -9.29 -16.00 6.61
C GLN A 285 -8.07 -15.41 7.34
N THR A 286 -7.30 -16.24 8.04
CA THR A 286 -5.98 -15.81 8.52
C THR A 286 -5.08 -15.53 7.31
N CYS A 287 -4.08 -14.64 7.46
CA CYS A 287 -3.15 -14.35 6.37
C CYS A 287 -2.52 -15.65 5.81
N SER A 288 -2.09 -16.55 6.69
CA SER A 288 -1.51 -17.86 6.30
C SER A 288 -2.42 -18.78 5.50
N ASN A 289 -3.74 -18.67 5.67
CA ASN A 289 -4.72 -19.48 4.95
C ASN A 289 -5.20 -18.81 3.65
N THR A 290 -4.80 -17.57 3.41
CA THR A 290 -5.23 -16.80 2.23
C THR A 290 -4.43 -17.21 0.99
N LEU A 291 -5.11 -17.84 0.03
CA LEU A 291 -4.48 -18.42 -1.17
C LEU A 291 -4.43 -17.48 -2.39
N LYS A 292 -5.08 -16.31 -2.32
CA LYS A 292 -5.18 -15.36 -3.45
C LYS A 292 -4.60 -14.01 -3.04
N GLY A 293 -3.75 -13.44 -3.89
CA GLY A 293 -3.12 -12.14 -3.63
C GLY A 293 -4.11 -10.99 -3.48
N VAL A 294 -5.19 -10.97 -4.27
CA VAL A 294 -6.26 -9.97 -4.16
C VAL A 294 -6.99 -10.00 -2.80
N SER A 295 -6.95 -11.13 -2.09
CA SER A 295 -7.53 -11.28 -0.76
C SER A 295 -6.53 -10.95 0.35
N CYS A 296 -5.23 -10.89 0.04
CA CYS A 296 -4.13 -10.71 0.98
C CYS A 296 -3.88 -9.23 1.30
N VAL A 297 -4.88 -8.61 1.92
CA VAL A 297 -4.80 -7.22 2.40
C VAL A 297 -4.88 -7.20 3.91
N GLN A 298 -5.89 -7.88 4.44
CA GLN A 298 -6.11 -8.04 5.86
C GLN A 298 -6.76 -9.41 6.10
N GLY A 299 -6.28 -10.11 7.12
CA GLY A 299 -6.82 -11.37 7.59
C GLY A 299 -7.53 -11.19 8.92
N THR A 300 -8.10 -12.27 9.43
CA THR A 300 -8.69 -12.30 10.78
C THR A 300 -7.64 -12.12 11.89
N ASP A 301 -6.36 -12.29 11.56
CA ASP A 301 -5.18 -12.11 12.42
C ASP A 301 -4.43 -10.78 12.20
N GLY A 302 -4.90 -9.91 11.29
CA GLY A 302 -4.37 -8.55 11.10
C GLY A 302 -3.91 -8.24 9.67
N PRO A 303 -3.10 -7.18 9.47
CA PRO A 303 -2.58 -6.80 8.16
C PRO A 303 -1.75 -7.93 7.52
N CYS A 304 -1.96 -8.13 6.23
CA CYS A 304 -1.26 -9.15 5.47
C CYS A 304 -0.36 -8.55 4.38
N LEU A 305 0.65 -9.32 3.98
CA LEU A 305 1.53 -9.02 2.86
C LEU A 305 1.57 -10.22 1.91
N TRP A 306 1.32 -9.96 0.63
CA TRP A 306 1.46 -10.95 -0.43
C TRP A 306 2.90 -10.95 -0.96
N SER A 307 3.58 -12.10 -0.88
CA SER A 307 4.91 -12.28 -1.45
C SER A 307 5.15 -13.74 -1.83
N ASN A 308 5.88 -14.00 -2.90
CA ASN A 308 6.20 -15.35 -3.38
C ASN A 308 4.97 -16.27 -3.51
N GLN A 309 3.84 -15.72 -3.98
CA GLN A 309 2.57 -16.43 -4.14
C GLN A 309 1.96 -16.96 -2.83
N GLN A 310 2.38 -16.42 -1.69
CA GLN A 310 1.86 -16.73 -0.37
C GLN A 310 1.50 -15.43 0.37
N CYS A 311 0.60 -15.56 1.35
CA CYS A 311 0.15 -14.45 2.17
C CYS A 311 0.67 -14.60 3.59
N TYR A 312 1.32 -13.56 4.13
CA TYR A 312 1.90 -13.56 5.47
C TYR A 312 1.27 -12.47 6.31
N ARG A 313 1.11 -12.72 7.60
CA ARG A 313 0.81 -11.64 8.56
C ARG A 313 2.05 -10.75 8.66
N TYR A 314 1.88 -9.44 8.48
CA TYR A 314 3.02 -8.53 8.49
C TYR A 314 2.66 -7.21 9.17
N THR A 315 3.10 -7.07 10.42
CA THR A 315 3.07 -5.81 11.18
C THR A 315 4.46 -5.36 11.60
N LYS A 316 5.40 -6.31 11.69
CA LYS A 316 6.79 -6.12 12.07
C LYS A 316 7.63 -7.25 11.48
N CYS A 317 8.94 -7.03 11.34
CA CYS A 317 9.84 -8.04 10.80
C CYS A 317 9.73 -9.39 11.51
N THR A 318 9.52 -9.42 12.84
CA THR A 318 9.43 -10.67 13.62
C THR A 318 8.23 -11.56 13.28
N ASP A 319 7.28 -11.07 12.49
CA ASP A 319 6.15 -11.86 12.01
C ASP A 319 6.56 -12.79 10.84
N LEU A 320 7.70 -12.52 10.20
CA LEU A 320 8.25 -13.32 9.10
C LEU A 320 9.19 -14.40 9.64
N ILE A 321 8.97 -15.65 9.24
CA ILE A 321 9.70 -16.83 9.73
C ILE A 321 10.94 -17.19 8.91
N PHE A 322 11.39 -16.31 8.01
CA PHE A 322 12.56 -16.58 7.19
C PHE A 322 13.85 -16.51 8.00
N SER A 323 14.79 -17.40 7.71
CA SER A 323 16.05 -17.51 8.44
C SER A 323 17.21 -16.81 7.75
N THR A 324 17.06 -16.33 6.51
CA THR A 324 18.13 -15.66 5.75
C THR A 324 17.88 -14.16 5.58
N HIS A 325 18.97 -13.39 5.49
CA HIS A 325 18.89 -11.95 5.25
C HIS A 325 18.19 -11.63 3.92
N GLN A 326 18.53 -12.38 2.86
CA GLN A 326 17.98 -12.15 1.52
C GLN A 326 16.45 -12.27 1.52
N GLU A 327 15.91 -13.32 2.12
CA GLU A 327 14.45 -13.51 2.21
C GLU A 327 13.79 -12.41 3.04
N CYS A 328 14.35 -12.07 4.20
CA CYS A 328 13.82 -11.00 5.06
C CYS A 328 13.85 -9.63 4.37
N ASN A 329 14.95 -9.30 3.69
CA ASN A 329 15.16 -7.99 3.09
C ASN A 329 14.37 -7.80 1.78
N GLN A 330 14.15 -8.89 1.03
CA GLN A 330 13.24 -8.90 -0.12
C GLN A 330 11.81 -8.53 0.27
N ILE A 331 11.35 -8.96 1.44
CA ILE A 331 10.05 -8.57 1.97
C ILE A 331 10.03 -7.10 2.35
N HIS A 332 11.04 -6.65 3.11
CA HIS A 332 11.16 -5.26 3.51
C HIS A 332 12.61 -4.87 3.77
N SER A 333 13.04 -3.75 3.20
CA SER A 333 14.43 -3.29 3.24
C SER A 333 14.98 -2.96 4.63
N GLN A 334 14.09 -2.82 5.63
CA GLN A 334 14.42 -2.61 7.04
C GLN A 334 14.40 -3.89 7.89
N CYS A 335 14.27 -5.06 7.27
CA CYS A 335 14.37 -6.35 7.94
C CYS A 335 15.69 -7.08 7.62
N THR A 336 16.23 -7.76 8.64
CA THR A 336 17.34 -8.72 8.53
C THR A 336 16.98 -9.99 9.30
N THR A 337 17.92 -10.90 9.56
CA THR A 337 17.66 -12.18 10.24
C THR A 337 18.51 -12.35 11.50
N ASN A 338 17.99 -13.10 12.48
CA ASN A 338 18.78 -13.64 13.61
C ASN A 338 19.21 -15.11 13.40
N GLY A 339 18.87 -15.70 12.26
CA GLY A 339 19.11 -17.11 11.92
C GLY A 339 17.91 -18.03 12.17
N TYR A 340 16.85 -17.55 12.82
CA TYR A 340 15.61 -18.30 13.07
C TYR A 340 14.39 -17.60 12.46
N ASN A 341 14.32 -16.28 12.54
CA ASN A 341 13.27 -15.46 11.97
C ASN A 341 13.81 -14.07 11.58
N CYS A 342 12.97 -13.29 10.89
CA CYS A 342 13.35 -11.93 10.55
C CYS A 342 13.25 -11.01 11.78
N ILE A 343 14.14 -10.04 11.86
CA ILE A 343 14.19 -9.03 12.90
C ILE A 343 14.39 -7.65 12.25
N ALA A 344 14.01 -6.59 12.96
CA ALA A 344 14.27 -5.24 12.47
C ALA A 344 15.78 -4.96 12.43
N ILE A 345 16.22 -4.25 11.40
CA ILE A 345 17.57 -3.73 11.32
C ILE A 345 17.73 -2.61 12.37
N ASN A 346 18.84 -2.65 13.11
CA ASN A 346 19.23 -1.63 14.08
C ASN A 346 20.60 -1.05 13.68
N THR A 347 21.36 -0.49 14.63
CA THR A 347 22.77 -0.17 14.38
C THR A 347 23.57 -1.43 14.08
N CYS A 348 24.65 -1.32 13.29
CA CYS A 348 25.51 -2.47 12.98
C CYS A 348 25.96 -3.21 14.24
N ALA A 349 26.30 -2.48 15.32
CA ALA A 349 26.77 -3.06 16.58
C ALA A 349 25.77 -4.03 17.24
N ASN A 350 24.47 -3.84 17.01
CA ASN A 350 23.40 -4.66 17.59
C ASN A 350 22.90 -5.75 16.63
N THR A 351 23.57 -5.94 15.49
CA THR A 351 23.14 -6.88 14.46
C THR A 351 23.88 -8.21 14.63
N PRO A 352 23.18 -9.36 14.68
CA PRO A 352 23.82 -10.66 14.80
C PRO A 352 24.68 -10.97 13.58
N LYS A 353 25.70 -11.82 13.73
CA LYS A 353 26.63 -12.20 12.66
C LYS A 353 25.92 -12.57 11.36
N ILE A 354 24.90 -13.42 11.46
CA ILE A 354 24.14 -13.92 10.30
C ILE A 354 23.27 -12.85 9.61
N GLY A 355 22.97 -11.73 10.28
CA GLY A 355 22.20 -10.61 9.75
C GLY A 355 23.05 -9.38 9.41
N CYS A 356 24.37 -9.45 9.53
CA CYS A 356 25.29 -8.32 9.44
C CYS A 356 25.56 -7.89 7.99
N TYR A 357 24.57 -7.27 7.36
CA TYR A 357 24.66 -6.76 5.97
C TYR A 357 24.37 -5.26 5.90
N VAL A 358 23.36 -4.81 6.64
CA VAL A 358 22.83 -3.45 6.63
C VAL A 358 22.43 -3.04 8.04
N GLY A 359 22.55 -1.75 8.32
CA GLY A 359 22.28 -1.12 9.61
C GLY A 359 21.59 0.23 9.40
N ILE A 360 21.10 0.84 10.48
CA ILE A 360 20.54 2.19 10.46
C ILE A 360 21.45 3.13 11.24
N LYS A 361 21.74 4.29 10.65
CA LYS A 361 22.43 5.41 11.30
C LYS A 361 21.87 6.70 10.74
N ASP A 362 21.46 7.62 11.61
CA ASP A 362 20.85 8.90 11.23
C ASP A 362 19.68 8.73 10.24
N ASN A 363 18.80 7.74 10.49
CA ASN A 363 17.67 7.34 9.64
C ASN A 363 18.02 6.88 8.22
N ASN A 364 19.30 6.65 7.92
CA ASN A 364 19.76 6.13 6.64
C ASN A 364 20.26 4.69 6.77
N ASN A 365 20.01 3.90 5.74
CA ASN A 365 20.59 2.55 5.63
C ASN A 365 22.09 2.67 5.35
N ILE A 366 22.89 2.09 6.22
CA ILE A 366 24.34 1.98 6.09
C ILE A 366 24.74 0.52 5.86
N GLN A 367 25.86 0.30 5.18
CA GLN A 367 26.39 -1.04 5.00
C GLN A 367 27.10 -1.50 6.29
N CYS A 368 26.82 -2.72 6.72
CA CYS A 368 27.51 -3.36 7.83
C CYS A 368 28.42 -4.49 7.35
N ILE A 369 29.47 -4.76 8.13
CA ILE A 369 30.40 -5.84 7.91
C ILE A 369 30.71 -6.55 9.22
N TRP A 370 30.81 -7.88 9.17
CA TRP A 370 31.37 -8.67 10.26
C TRP A 370 32.89 -8.63 10.13
N ALA A 371 33.58 -7.92 11.03
CA ALA A 371 35.03 -7.73 10.94
C ALA A 371 35.72 -7.76 12.32
N PRO A 372 37.01 -8.16 12.38
CA PRO A 372 37.82 -8.03 13.58
C PRO A 372 38.15 -6.56 13.87
N ARG A 373 38.22 -6.16 15.14
CA ARG A 373 38.58 -4.78 15.55
C ARG A 373 40.03 -4.37 15.28
N SER A 374 40.93 -5.32 14.99
CA SER A 374 42.35 -5.06 14.71
C SER A 374 42.97 -6.24 13.95
N ASN A 375 44.17 -6.05 13.40
CA ASN A 375 44.97 -7.11 12.75
C ASN A 375 45.61 -8.12 13.74
N LYS A 376 45.34 -8.02 15.05
CA LYS A 376 45.85 -8.97 16.05
C LYS A 376 45.05 -10.27 16.02
N GLN A 377 45.73 -11.40 16.15
CA GLN A 377 45.14 -12.75 16.16
C GLN A 377 44.04 -12.95 17.24
N SER A 378 44.05 -12.15 18.31
CA SER A 378 43.08 -12.19 19.43
C SER A 378 41.95 -11.16 19.33
N ALA A 379 41.79 -10.49 18.18
CA ALA A 379 40.77 -9.44 18.02
C ALA A 379 39.35 -10.01 18.04
N ILE A 380 38.49 -9.44 18.88
CA ILE A 380 37.07 -9.77 18.93
C ILE A 380 36.42 -9.33 17.61
N GLN A 381 35.67 -10.25 16.98
CA GLN A 381 34.86 -9.96 15.80
C GLN A 381 33.50 -9.41 16.21
N GLN A 382 33.01 -8.41 15.48
CA GLN A 382 31.68 -7.85 15.67
C GLN A 382 31.18 -7.23 14.36
N CYS A 383 29.88 -6.95 14.32
CA CYS A 383 29.27 -6.25 13.21
C CYS A 383 29.51 -4.73 13.33
N THR A 384 30.13 -4.11 12.33
CA THR A 384 30.50 -2.69 12.31
C THR A 384 30.12 -2.02 11.00
N GLU A 385 30.06 -0.69 10.99
CA GLU A 385 29.86 0.11 9.78
C GLU A 385 31.01 -0.10 8.80
N PHE A 386 30.69 -0.38 7.53
CA PHE A 386 31.66 -0.52 6.45
C PHE A 386 31.72 0.78 5.65
N LYS A 387 32.84 1.52 5.74
CA LYS A 387 33.05 2.75 4.94
C LYS A 387 34.01 2.53 3.80
N LYS A 388 35.11 1.80 4.06
CA LYS A 388 36.15 1.49 3.08
C LYS A 388 36.87 0.18 3.42
N CYS A 389 37.55 -0.41 2.44
CA CYS A 389 38.24 -1.69 2.61
C CYS A 389 39.30 -1.65 3.73
N GLN A 390 39.99 -0.52 3.90
CA GLN A 390 41.03 -0.37 4.92
C GLN A 390 40.49 -0.43 6.36
N ASP A 391 39.16 -0.38 6.56
CA ASP A 391 38.55 -0.55 7.88
C ASP A 391 38.43 -2.02 8.29
N VAL A 392 38.81 -2.96 7.41
CA VAL A 392 38.62 -4.40 7.55
C VAL A 392 39.98 -5.09 7.61
N TYR A 393 40.25 -5.83 8.69
CA TYR A 393 41.59 -6.38 8.96
C TYR A 393 41.74 -7.86 8.63
N TYR A 394 40.99 -8.39 7.65
CA TYR A 394 41.20 -9.76 7.18
C TYR A 394 42.47 -9.85 6.32
N LEU A 395 43.25 -10.92 6.51
CA LEU A 395 44.53 -11.14 5.82
C LEU A 395 44.45 -12.17 4.67
N ASN A 396 43.25 -12.68 4.37
CA ASN A 396 43.01 -13.57 3.24
C ASN A 396 41.91 -12.99 2.33
N HIS A 397 42.02 -13.31 1.03
CA HIS A 397 41.10 -12.80 0.03
C HIS A 397 39.64 -13.18 0.33
N ASN A 398 39.38 -14.45 0.66
CA ASN A 398 38.02 -14.97 0.79
C ASN A 398 37.23 -14.23 1.87
N ASP A 399 37.84 -13.98 3.03
CA ASP A 399 37.19 -13.21 4.10
C ASP A 399 37.00 -11.74 3.70
N CYS A 400 38.03 -11.08 3.14
CA CYS A 400 37.89 -9.71 2.65
C CYS A 400 36.77 -9.58 1.62
N TYR A 401 36.75 -10.47 0.64
CA TYR A 401 35.80 -10.44 -0.47
C TYR A 401 34.38 -10.73 0.01
N ASN A 402 34.16 -11.80 0.78
CA ASN A 402 32.83 -12.19 1.22
C ASN A 402 32.23 -11.18 2.21
N TYR A 403 32.98 -10.76 3.23
CA TYR A 403 32.45 -9.86 4.25
C TYR A 403 32.31 -8.41 3.74
N SER A 404 33.17 -7.96 2.80
CA SER A 404 33.00 -6.66 2.15
C SER A 404 31.89 -6.62 1.09
N GLN A 405 31.19 -7.73 0.86
CA GLN A 405 30.19 -7.89 -0.19
C GLN A 405 30.78 -7.64 -1.59
N SER A 406 31.87 -8.35 -1.90
CA SER A 406 32.58 -8.36 -3.18
C SER A 406 33.28 -7.05 -3.57
N LYS A 407 33.65 -6.23 -2.58
CA LYS A 407 34.27 -4.89 -2.81
C LYS A 407 35.78 -4.84 -2.59
N CYS A 408 36.33 -5.81 -1.86
CA CYS A 408 37.72 -5.77 -1.39
C CYS A 408 38.47 -7.09 -1.61
N THR A 409 39.79 -7.00 -1.73
CA THR A 409 40.75 -8.12 -1.58
C THR A 409 41.68 -7.82 -0.40
N THR A 410 42.82 -8.49 -0.23
CA THR A 410 43.79 -8.25 0.86
C THR A 410 45.20 -8.09 0.31
N ASP A 411 46.07 -7.38 1.04
CA ASP A 411 47.53 -7.39 0.83
C ASP A 411 48.26 -8.46 1.65
N GLY A 412 47.54 -9.19 2.51
CA GLY A 412 48.06 -10.20 3.43
C GLY A 412 48.84 -9.68 4.63
N ILE A 413 48.94 -8.35 4.81
CA ILE A 413 49.76 -7.72 5.84
C ILE A 413 48.94 -6.74 6.67
N ASN A 414 48.30 -5.76 6.03
CA ASN A 414 47.62 -4.65 6.70
C ASN A 414 46.11 -4.83 6.78
N GLY A 415 45.54 -5.73 5.98
CA GLY A 415 44.11 -6.03 5.98
C GLY A 415 43.54 -6.05 4.57
N CYS A 416 42.28 -5.63 4.44
CA CYS A 416 41.62 -5.55 3.15
C CYS A 416 41.98 -4.26 2.41
N ILE A 417 42.12 -4.39 1.10
CA ILE A 417 42.38 -3.30 0.16
C ILE A 417 41.28 -3.31 -0.93
N PRO A 418 41.00 -2.18 -1.59
CA PRO A 418 40.08 -2.15 -2.72
C PRO A 418 40.51 -3.09 -3.85
N LEU A 419 39.54 -3.63 -4.59
CA LEU A 419 39.84 -4.33 -5.83
C LEU A 419 40.48 -3.36 -6.85
N ASP A 420 41.47 -3.85 -7.60
CA ASP A 420 42.12 -3.14 -8.70
C ASP A 420 42.32 -4.09 -9.90
N SER A 421 42.92 -3.58 -10.98
CA SER A 421 43.28 -4.39 -12.15
C SER A 421 44.36 -5.42 -11.80
N CYS A 422 44.28 -6.62 -12.36
CA CYS A 422 45.18 -7.73 -12.01
C CYS A 422 46.67 -7.33 -12.06
N ASP A 423 47.08 -6.56 -13.05
CA ASP A 423 48.47 -6.13 -13.29
C ASP A 423 49.06 -5.25 -12.18
N LYS A 424 48.22 -4.65 -11.33
CA LYS A 424 48.65 -3.81 -10.21
C LYS A 424 48.86 -4.57 -8.91
N TYR A 425 48.41 -5.81 -8.82
CA TYR A 425 48.64 -6.63 -7.62
C TYR A 425 50.09 -7.10 -7.58
N ASP A 426 50.81 -6.69 -6.55
CA ASP A 426 52.21 -7.04 -6.30
C ASP A 426 52.37 -8.23 -5.32
N LYS A 427 51.27 -8.75 -4.77
CA LYS A 427 51.22 -9.90 -3.87
C LYS A 427 50.34 -11.02 -4.42
N GLN A 428 50.78 -12.27 -4.23
CA GLN A 428 50.03 -13.45 -4.65
C GLN A 428 48.64 -13.54 -4.00
N VAL A 429 48.53 -13.17 -2.72
CA VAL A 429 47.26 -13.21 -1.98
C VAL A 429 46.21 -12.22 -2.50
N SER A 430 46.64 -11.12 -3.12
CA SER A 430 45.73 -10.13 -3.74
C SER A 430 45.26 -10.57 -5.13
N CYS A 431 46.07 -11.39 -5.81
CA CYS A 431 45.91 -11.81 -7.20
C CYS A 431 44.83 -12.90 -7.38
N VAL A 432 43.56 -12.49 -7.23
CA VAL A 432 42.42 -13.42 -7.35
C VAL A 432 41.35 -12.89 -8.30
N ILE A 433 40.92 -11.64 -8.16
CA ILE A 433 39.83 -11.06 -8.95
C ILE A 433 40.16 -9.64 -9.43
N ASP A 434 39.78 -9.36 -10.67
CA ASP A 434 39.92 -8.05 -11.30
C ASP A 434 38.74 -7.15 -10.89
N LYS A 435 39.01 -5.86 -10.67
CA LYS A 435 37.97 -4.86 -10.37
C LYS A 435 36.88 -4.79 -11.45
N ALA A 436 37.21 -5.02 -12.72
CA ALA A 436 36.23 -5.01 -13.81
C ALA A 436 35.28 -6.23 -13.78
N GLY A 437 35.65 -7.29 -13.06
CA GLY A 437 34.90 -8.55 -13.04
C GLY A 437 34.82 -9.19 -14.43
N LYS A 438 33.80 -10.04 -14.61
CA LYS A 438 33.54 -10.72 -15.88
C LYS A 438 33.00 -9.73 -16.90
N ILE A 439 33.64 -9.64 -18.07
CA ILE A 439 33.22 -8.75 -19.17
C ILE A 439 32.62 -9.59 -20.30
N ILE A 440 31.42 -9.21 -20.73
CA ILE A 440 30.69 -9.82 -21.82
C ILE A 440 30.47 -8.76 -22.90
N ASN A 441 30.76 -9.08 -24.16
CA ASN A 441 30.51 -8.18 -25.28
C ASN A 441 29.01 -8.14 -25.67
N LYS A 442 28.64 -7.28 -26.62
CA LYS A 442 27.24 -7.16 -27.10
C LYS A 442 26.70 -8.43 -27.76
N SER A 443 27.58 -9.32 -28.22
CA SER A 443 27.24 -10.60 -28.85
C SER A 443 27.02 -11.72 -27.82
N GLY A 444 27.23 -11.45 -26.53
CA GLY A 444 27.13 -12.46 -25.46
C GLY A 444 28.43 -13.22 -25.18
N ASP A 445 29.53 -12.89 -25.85
CA ASP A 445 30.81 -13.57 -25.69
C ASP A 445 31.60 -13.01 -24.50
N ILE A 446 32.21 -13.91 -23.71
CA ILE A 446 33.07 -13.53 -22.59
C ILE A 446 34.43 -13.06 -23.13
N THR A 447 34.79 -11.79 -22.91
CA THR A 447 36.08 -11.21 -23.33
C THR A 447 37.10 -11.12 -22.20
N SER A 448 36.63 -11.20 -20.95
CA SER A 448 37.45 -11.33 -19.75
C SER A 448 36.71 -12.19 -18.73
N THR A 449 37.40 -13.15 -18.11
CA THR A 449 36.82 -13.98 -17.05
C THR A 449 36.64 -13.22 -15.74
N GLY A 450 37.35 -12.10 -15.56
CA GLY A 450 37.40 -11.33 -14.33
C GLY A 450 38.30 -11.92 -13.25
N PHE A 451 38.94 -13.06 -13.49
CA PHE A 451 39.87 -13.68 -12.56
C PHE A 451 41.32 -13.31 -12.86
N CYS A 452 42.13 -13.27 -11.81
CA CYS A 452 43.56 -13.07 -11.91
C CYS A 452 44.32 -14.38 -11.65
N PHE A 453 45.51 -14.49 -12.22
CA PHE A 453 46.40 -15.62 -12.07
C PHE A 453 47.81 -15.15 -11.74
N TRP A 454 48.41 -15.76 -10.72
CA TRP A 454 49.77 -15.43 -10.31
C TRP A 454 50.79 -16.22 -11.13
N ASN A 455 51.59 -15.52 -11.94
CA ASN A 455 52.57 -16.14 -12.83
C ASN A 455 53.92 -15.41 -12.74
N ASN A 456 55.00 -16.13 -12.48
CA ASN A 456 56.37 -15.58 -12.43
C ASN A 456 56.51 -14.31 -11.58
N ASN A 457 56.01 -14.33 -10.34
CA ASN A 457 56.02 -13.19 -9.41
C ASN A 457 55.27 -11.94 -9.87
N LYS A 458 54.40 -12.07 -10.88
CA LYS A 458 53.51 -10.99 -11.33
C LYS A 458 52.08 -11.51 -11.40
N CYS A 459 51.14 -10.65 -11.06
CA CYS A 459 49.74 -10.95 -11.26
C CYS A 459 49.31 -10.56 -12.69
N ILE A 460 48.67 -11.48 -13.39
CA ILE A 460 48.14 -11.27 -14.75
C ILE A 460 46.66 -11.66 -14.78
N SER A 461 45.89 -11.14 -15.75
CA SER A 461 44.55 -11.65 -15.99
C SER A 461 44.60 -13.11 -16.43
N GLN A 462 43.61 -13.90 -16.03
CA GLN A 462 43.52 -15.31 -16.43
C GLN A 462 43.47 -15.44 -17.97
N GLU A 463 44.33 -16.28 -18.52
CA GLU A 463 44.45 -16.55 -19.95
C GLU A 463 43.95 -17.95 -20.30
N CYS A 464 43.93 -18.27 -21.60
CA CYS A 464 43.42 -19.55 -22.09
C CYS A 464 44.13 -20.76 -21.47
N SER A 465 45.43 -20.66 -21.20
CA SER A 465 46.25 -21.77 -20.67
C SER A 465 45.87 -22.18 -19.25
N GLN A 466 45.14 -21.33 -18.51
CA GLN A 466 44.65 -21.63 -17.17
C GLN A 466 43.18 -22.08 -17.15
N LEU A 467 42.52 -22.17 -18.31
CA LEU A 467 41.14 -22.65 -18.42
C LEU A 467 41.11 -24.17 -18.55
N ILE A 468 40.03 -24.78 -18.06
CA ILE A 468 39.84 -26.23 -18.10
C ILE A 468 38.91 -26.57 -19.27
N GLY A 469 39.41 -27.34 -20.23
CA GLY A 469 38.62 -27.80 -21.36
C GLY A 469 39.44 -28.59 -22.38
N THR A 470 38.83 -29.63 -22.95
CA THR A 470 39.44 -30.52 -23.95
C THR A 470 38.85 -30.31 -25.35
N THR A 471 37.89 -29.40 -25.49
CA THR A 471 37.20 -29.08 -26.75
C THR A 471 37.12 -27.57 -26.96
N HIS A 472 37.05 -27.13 -28.22
CA HIS A 472 36.88 -25.72 -28.56
C HIS A 472 35.69 -25.09 -27.81
N GLN A 473 34.51 -25.72 -27.82
CA GLN A 473 33.31 -25.18 -27.18
C GLN A 473 33.50 -24.93 -25.68
N GLN A 474 34.10 -25.88 -24.95
CA GLN A 474 34.36 -25.74 -23.51
C GLN A 474 35.32 -24.59 -23.20
N CYS A 475 36.37 -24.41 -24.03
CA CYS A 475 37.33 -23.32 -23.85
C CYS A 475 36.73 -21.96 -24.23
N ASN A 476 36.03 -21.91 -25.36
CA ASN A 476 35.49 -20.68 -25.94
C ASN A 476 34.33 -20.11 -25.10
N SER A 477 33.51 -20.99 -24.51
CA SER A 477 32.43 -20.59 -23.60
C SER A 477 32.93 -19.97 -22.29
N GLN A 478 34.21 -20.15 -21.94
CA GLN A 478 34.85 -19.52 -20.78
C GLN A 478 35.55 -18.22 -21.17
N LEU A 479 36.19 -18.19 -22.35
CA LEU A 479 36.84 -17.00 -22.89
C LEU A 479 36.90 -17.10 -24.43
N SER A 480 36.25 -16.15 -25.10
CA SER A 480 35.94 -16.19 -26.55
C SER A 480 37.14 -16.21 -27.50
N LYS A 481 38.33 -15.84 -27.02
CA LYS A 481 39.59 -15.92 -27.78
C LYS A 481 40.29 -17.28 -27.65
N CYS A 482 39.70 -18.25 -26.96
CA CYS A 482 40.32 -19.53 -26.67
C CYS A 482 39.79 -20.68 -27.53
N THR A 483 40.66 -21.65 -27.76
CA THR A 483 40.40 -22.91 -28.47
C THR A 483 41.10 -24.06 -27.72
N SER A 484 41.00 -25.31 -28.16
CA SER A 484 41.60 -26.45 -27.46
C SER A 484 42.58 -27.23 -28.33
N ASN A 485 43.63 -27.80 -27.74
CA ASN A 485 44.50 -28.80 -28.39
C ASN A 485 44.05 -30.25 -28.13
N GLY A 486 42.85 -30.47 -27.58
CA GLY A 486 42.36 -31.80 -27.21
C GLY A 486 42.66 -32.19 -25.77
N GLN A 487 43.51 -31.44 -25.07
CA GLN A 487 43.84 -31.66 -23.66
C GLN A 487 43.65 -30.40 -22.80
N ASN A 488 44.16 -29.27 -23.26
CA ASN A 488 44.12 -27.98 -22.57
C ASN A 488 43.55 -26.89 -23.49
N CYS A 489 43.13 -25.79 -22.87
CA CYS A 489 42.75 -24.58 -23.58
C CYS A 489 44.00 -23.75 -23.94
N LEU A 490 43.93 -23.07 -25.08
CA LEU A 490 45.01 -22.24 -25.64
C LEU A 490 44.43 -21.09 -26.46
N LEU A 491 45.25 -20.09 -26.76
CA LEU A 491 44.82 -18.92 -27.52
C LEU A 491 44.56 -19.29 -28.98
N GLN A 492 43.40 -18.90 -29.50
CA GLN A 492 43.04 -19.13 -30.89
C GLN A 492 44.07 -18.49 -31.84
N SER A 493 44.41 -19.22 -32.89
CA SER A 493 45.41 -18.87 -33.90
C SER A 493 45.02 -19.52 -35.23
N THR A 494 45.74 -19.24 -36.31
CA THR A 494 45.45 -19.88 -37.61
C THR A 494 45.66 -21.40 -37.54
N CYS A 495 44.89 -22.17 -38.29
CA CYS A 495 44.96 -23.64 -38.28
C CYS A 495 46.38 -24.17 -38.57
N SER A 496 47.17 -23.46 -39.37
CA SER A 496 48.56 -23.80 -39.71
C SER A 496 49.51 -23.92 -38.52
N ILE A 497 49.18 -23.33 -37.36
CA ILE A 497 50.02 -23.38 -36.15
C ILE A 497 49.91 -24.73 -35.43
N PHE A 498 48.84 -25.50 -35.67
CA PHE A 498 48.65 -26.81 -35.03
C PHE A 498 49.42 -27.90 -35.77
N SER A 499 50.50 -28.37 -35.16
CA SER A 499 51.42 -29.35 -35.75
C SER A 499 51.11 -30.81 -35.42
N THR A 500 50.03 -31.09 -34.68
CA THR A 500 49.62 -32.45 -34.33
C THR A 500 48.16 -32.73 -34.71
N TYR A 501 47.89 -33.96 -35.13
CA TYR A 501 46.55 -34.42 -35.52
C TYR A 501 45.49 -34.06 -34.46
N ASN A 502 45.73 -34.45 -33.20
CA ASN A 502 44.79 -34.21 -32.09
C ASN A 502 44.55 -32.72 -31.84
N SER A 503 45.60 -31.88 -31.89
CA SER A 503 45.43 -30.43 -31.69
C SER A 503 44.63 -29.81 -32.83
N CYS A 504 44.91 -30.24 -34.07
CA CYS A 504 44.23 -29.74 -35.25
C CYS A 504 42.72 -30.03 -35.22
N ILE A 505 42.32 -31.28 -34.97
CA ILE A 505 40.90 -31.65 -35.01
C ILE A 505 40.11 -31.07 -33.82
N ALA A 506 40.76 -30.86 -32.67
CA ALA A 506 40.14 -30.29 -31.48
C ALA A 506 40.00 -28.77 -31.55
N ALA A 507 40.88 -28.10 -32.30
CA ALA A 507 40.87 -26.66 -32.46
C ALA A 507 39.83 -26.19 -33.49
N THR A 508 39.41 -24.94 -33.28
CA THR A 508 38.92 -24.02 -34.31
C THR A 508 39.91 -22.86 -34.34
N GLY A 509 40.46 -22.56 -35.52
CA GLY A 509 41.42 -21.47 -35.72
C GLY A 509 40.73 -20.14 -35.99
N THR A 510 41.49 -19.05 -36.05
CA THR A 510 40.95 -17.73 -36.45
C THR A 510 40.48 -17.71 -37.90
N ASP A 511 40.92 -18.68 -38.71
CA ASP A 511 40.58 -18.93 -40.11
C ASP A 511 39.53 -20.05 -40.28
N GLY A 512 38.83 -20.44 -39.21
CA GLY A 512 37.70 -21.38 -39.25
C GLY A 512 38.02 -22.76 -38.65
N LYS A 513 37.17 -23.75 -38.94
CA LYS A 513 37.37 -25.12 -38.44
C LYS A 513 38.60 -25.75 -39.08
N CYS A 514 39.44 -26.37 -38.27
CA CYS A 514 40.69 -26.97 -38.74
C CYS A 514 40.50 -28.44 -39.14
N THR A 515 41.24 -28.87 -40.17
CA THR A 515 41.30 -30.26 -40.65
C THR A 515 42.73 -30.70 -40.89
N TRP A 516 42.99 -31.98 -40.68
CA TRP A 516 44.31 -32.59 -40.84
C TRP A 516 44.42 -33.29 -42.19
N LEU A 517 45.25 -32.75 -43.09
CA LEU A 517 45.44 -33.27 -44.45
C LEU A 517 46.93 -33.29 -44.78
N ASN A 518 47.43 -34.43 -45.31
CA ASN A 518 48.82 -34.59 -45.74
C ASN A 518 49.86 -34.20 -44.67
N ASN A 519 49.63 -34.59 -43.40
CA ASN A 519 50.47 -34.25 -42.24
C ASN A 519 50.59 -32.74 -41.93
N LEU A 520 49.67 -31.92 -42.44
CA LEU A 520 49.56 -30.50 -42.13
C LEU A 520 48.14 -30.18 -41.66
N CYS A 521 48.03 -29.26 -40.70
CA CYS A 521 46.75 -28.71 -40.30
C CYS A 521 46.41 -27.51 -41.17
N ASN A 522 45.25 -27.55 -41.81
CA ASN A 522 44.76 -26.48 -42.67
C ASN A 522 43.35 -26.08 -42.24
N SER A 523 42.93 -24.86 -42.53
CA SER A 523 41.53 -24.48 -42.43
C SER A 523 40.71 -25.26 -43.46
N MET A 524 39.54 -25.74 -43.05
CA MET A 524 38.57 -26.32 -43.95
C MET A 524 38.04 -25.24 -44.89
N LYS A 525 38.10 -25.48 -46.21
CA LYS A 525 37.42 -24.64 -47.20
C LYS A 525 35.94 -24.99 -47.21
N CYS A 526 35.09 -24.08 -47.71
CA CYS A 526 33.66 -24.37 -47.79
C CYS A 526 33.37 -25.67 -48.55
N SER A 527 34.12 -25.97 -49.62
CA SER A 527 34.02 -27.22 -50.38
C SER A 527 34.23 -28.50 -49.56
N ASP A 528 34.89 -28.39 -48.41
CA ASP A 528 35.33 -29.53 -47.61
C ASP A 528 34.27 -29.92 -46.56
N TYR A 529 33.23 -29.10 -46.35
CA TYR A 529 32.15 -29.41 -45.42
C TYR A 529 31.09 -30.33 -46.04
N PRO A 530 30.56 -31.30 -45.28
CA PRO A 530 29.35 -32.02 -45.67
C PRO A 530 28.19 -31.05 -45.88
N VAL A 531 27.41 -31.23 -46.95
CA VAL A 531 26.26 -30.35 -47.30
C VAL A 531 25.30 -30.19 -46.12
N ALA A 532 25.09 -31.25 -45.34
CA ALA A 532 24.22 -31.25 -44.16
C ALA A 532 24.72 -30.39 -42.99
N GLN A 533 25.98 -29.95 -42.99
CA GLN A 533 26.63 -29.24 -41.88
C GLN A 533 27.28 -27.91 -42.29
N CYS A 534 27.08 -27.47 -43.54
CA CYS A 534 27.62 -26.24 -44.13
C CYS A 534 27.55 -25.00 -43.22
N SER A 535 26.35 -24.74 -42.71
CA SER A 535 25.99 -23.53 -41.97
C SER A 535 26.29 -23.62 -40.47
N LEU A 536 26.72 -24.80 -39.99
CA LEU A 536 27.06 -25.05 -38.58
C LEU A 536 28.53 -24.77 -38.29
N PHE A 537 29.41 -24.95 -39.28
CA PHE A 537 30.86 -24.87 -39.09
C PHE A 537 31.51 -23.59 -39.62
N SER A 538 30.80 -22.84 -40.46
CA SER A 538 31.24 -21.52 -40.92
C SER A 538 30.04 -20.66 -41.28
N THR A 539 30.03 -19.41 -40.82
CA THR A 539 29.05 -18.39 -41.22
C THR A 539 29.27 -17.88 -42.64
N ASP A 540 30.42 -18.19 -43.24
CA ASP A 540 30.81 -17.72 -44.57
C ASP A 540 30.54 -18.77 -45.68
N CYS A 541 29.88 -19.89 -45.33
CA CYS A 541 29.54 -20.96 -46.28
C CYS A 541 28.02 -21.17 -46.38
N ILE A 542 27.53 -21.36 -47.60
CA ILE A 542 26.12 -21.67 -47.90
C ILE A 542 25.97 -22.98 -48.67
N ARG A 543 24.78 -23.56 -48.58
CA ARG A 543 24.42 -24.77 -49.33
C ARG A 543 23.94 -24.39 -50.72
N ASP A 544 24.57 -24.97 -51.76
CA ASP A 544 24.16 -24.84 -53.16
C ASP A 544 23.23 -26.00 -53.61
N GLY A 545 22.67 -26.74 -52.65
CA GLY A 545 21.88 -27.95 -52.89
C GLY A 545 22.70 -29.23 -53.17
N LEU A 546 23.90 -29.12 -53.76
CA LEU A 546 24.79 -30.26 -54.06
C LEU A 546 26.11 -30.26 -53.29
N LYS A 547 26.61 -29.08 -52.92
CA LYS A 547 27.88 -28.89 -52.21
C LYS A 547 27.81 -27.63 -51.34
N CYS A 548 28.79 -27.51 -50.45
CA CYS A 548 29.05 -26.27 -49.74
C CYS A 548 29.92 -25.34 -50.57
N GLN A 549 29.57 -24.05 -50.60
CA GLN A 549 30.34 -23.02 -51.29
C GLN A 549 30.41 -21.73 -50.47
N GLU A 550 31.41 -20.89 -50.74
CA GLU A 550 31.59 -19.59 -50.10
C GLU A 550 30.45 -18.63 -50.44
N ILE A 551 30.06 -17.78 -49.49
CA ILE A 551 29.16 -16.65 -49.73
C ILE A 551 29.84 -15.68 -50.71
N ASN A 552 29.17 -15.36 -51.81
CA ASN A 552 29.71 -14.50 -52.86
C ASN A 552 28.57 -13.68 -53.48
N HIS A 553 28.88 -12.74 -54.39
CA HIS A 553 27.85 -11.91 -55.01
C HIS A 553 26.80 -12.75 -55.75
N CYS A 554 25.54 -12.27 -55.78
CA CYS A 554 24.41 -13.04 -56.32
C CYS A 554 24.68 -13.61 -57.72
N PHE A 555 25.31 -12.83 -58.61
CA PHE A 555 25.63 -13.26 -59.99
C PHE A 555 26.55 -14.49 -60.08
N SER A 556 27.24 -14.85 -59.00
CA SER A 556 28.12 -16.03 -58.96
C SER A 556 27.36 -17.34 -58.69
N TYR A 557 26.14 -17.24 -58.15
CA TYR A 557 25.35 -18.41 -57.77
C TYR A 557 24.71 -19.06 -58.99
N LYS A 558 24.89 -20.39 -59.09
CA LYS A 558 24.45 -21.22 -60.23
C LYS A 558 23.25 -22.10 -59.92
N THR A 559 22.73 -22.06 -58.70
CA THR A 559 21.48 -22.72 -58.33
C THR A 559 20.54 -21.76 -57.62
N GLN A 560 19.25 -22.05 -57.73
CA GLN A 560 18.20 -21.35 -56.98
C GLN A 560 18.46 -21.43 -55.46
N SER A 561 18.90 -22.59 -54.95
CA SER A 561 19.12 -22.78 -53.51
C SER A 561 20.24 -21.88 -52.97
N ALA A 562 21.34 -21.71 -53.70
CA ALA A 562 22.37 -20.75 -53.30
C ALA A 562 21.89 -19.29 -53.44
N CYS A 563 21.14 -18.99 -54.50
CA CYS A 563 20.61 -17.65 -54.73
C CYS A 563 19.70 -17.17 -53.58
N GLU A 564 18.87 -18.06 -53.05
CA GLU A 564 17.96 -17.73 -51.94
C GLU A 564 18.67 -17.42 -50.61
N ASN A 565 19.98 -17.70 -50.46
CA ASN A 565 20.74 -17.39 -49.25
C ASN A 565 21.32 -15.96 -49.20
N GLY A 566 21.33 -15.21 -50.31
CA GLY A 566 21.77 -13.81 -50.33
C GLY A 566 23.30 -13.60 -50.31
N PHE A 567 23.71 -12.33 -50.16
CA PHE A 567 25.10 -11.90 -49.99
C PHE A 567 25.20 -10.80 -48.92
N LYS A 568 25.73 -11.11 -47.73
CA LYS A 568 25.83 -10.17 -46.59
C LYS A 568 24.50 -9.45 -46.28
N ASN A 569 24.31 -8.26 -46.85
CA ASN A 569 23.15 -7.37 -46.69
C ASN A 569 22.31 -7.22 -47.97
N SER A 570 22.70 -7.85 -49.07
CA SER A 570 22.01 -7.85 -50.36
C SER A 570 21.10 -9.08 -50.50
N PHE A 571 19.92 -8.86 -51.07
CA PHE A 571 18.96 -9.90 -51.38
C PHE A 571 19.10 -10.31 -52.85
N CYS A 572 19.05 -11.61 -53.13
CA CYS A 572 19.13 -12.10 -54.50
C CYS A 572 17.79 -12.67 -55.00
N LYS A 573 17.56 -12.63 -56.30
CA LYS A 573 16.44 -13.29 -56.99
C LYS A 573 16.96 -14.19 -58.09
N TRP A 574 16.43 -15.40 -58.15
CA TRP A 574 16.62 -16.30 -59.30
C TRP A 574 15.66 -15.88 -60.43
N VAL A 575 16.19 -15.58 -61.62
CA VAL A 575 15.39 -15.19 -62.78
C VAL A 575 15.57 -16.18 -63.93
N ASN A 576 14.46 -16.51 -64.58
CA ASN A 576 14.43 -17.28 -65.83
C ASN A 576 14.22 -16.29 -66.98
N ILE A 577 15.29 -15.99 -67.71
CA ILE A 577 15.21 -15.11 -68.88
C ILE A 577 14.90 -16.00 -70.09
N ASN A 578 13.82 -15.68 -70.81
CA ASN A 578 13.18 -16.49 -71.86
C ASN A 578 14.01 -16.87 -73.11
N THR A 579 15.35 -16.86 -73.04
CA THR A 579 16.23 -17.65 -73.93
C THR A 579 17.63 -17.75 -73.29
N GLN A 580 17.93 -18.92 -72.69
CA GLN A 580 19.26 -19.50 -72.42
C GLN A 580 20.21 -18.93 -71.33
N LYS A 581 19.72 -18.58 -70.14
CA LYS A 581 20.40 -18.93 -68.86
C LYS A 581 19.57 -18.53 -67.65
N ASP A 582 19.34 -19.49 -66.76
CA ASP A 582 18.94 -19.16 -65.39
C ASP A 582 20.09 -18.42 -64.71
N GLN A 583 19.79 -17.27 -64.10
CA GLN A 583 20.78 -16.45 -63.43
C GLN A 583 20.23 -15.92 -62.11
N CYS A 584 21.10 -15.85 -61.11
CA CYS A 584 20.84 -15.15 -59.87
C CYS A 584 21.24 -13.67 -60.01
N ILE A 585 20.34 -12.74 -59.68
CA ILE A 585 20.57 -11.29 -59.75
C ILE A 585 20.42 -10.65 -58.37
N GLU A 586 21.11 -9.54 -58.14
CA GLU A 586 20.90 -8.68 -56.96
C GLU A 586 19.59 -7.90 -57.10
N ILE A 587 18.80 -7.84 -56.03
CA ILE A 587 17.56 -7.05 -55.98
C ILE A 587 17.90 -5.63 -55.52
N GLN A 588 17.75 -4.66 -56.42
CA GLN A 588 18.03 -3.23 -56.16
C GLN A 588 16.75 -2.37 -56.09
N SER A 589 15.60 -2.91 -56.47
CA SER A 589 14.30 -2.25 -56.35
C SER A 589 13.18 -3.27 -56.24
N CYS A 590 12.02 -2.86 -55.71
CA CYS A 590 10.84 -3.72 -55.60
C CYS A 590 10.27 -4.07 -56.98
N GLU A 591 10.60 -3.29 -58.01
CA GLU A 591 10.12 -3.49 -59.38
C GLU A 591 10.69 -4.78 -60.01
N ILE A 592 11.89 -5.19 -59.59
CA ILE A 592 12.57 -6.42 -60.03
C ILE A 592 11.84 -7.68 -59.54
N VAL A 593 10.99 -7.56 -58.52
CA VAL A 593 10.23 -8.66 -57.89
C VAL A 593 8.71 -8.53 -58.08
N ASN A 594 8.24 -7.72 -59.05
CA ASN A 594 6.83 -7.46 -59.31
C ASN A 594 5.99 -8.70 -59.70
N ASP A 595 6.65 -9.76 -60.11
CA ASP A 595 6.13 -11.05 -60.56
C ASP A 595 6.22 -12.16 -59.49
N ASN A 596 6.80 -11.89 -58.31
CA ASN A 596 7.06 -12.90 -57.29
C ASN A 596 6.62 -12.45 -55.88
N GLU A 597 5.40 -12.86 -55.51
CA GLU A 597 4.78 -12.55 -54.21
C GLU A 597 5.64 -12.98 -53.02
N LYS A 598 6.25 -14.18 -53.07
CA LYS A 598 7.05 -14.72 -51.96
C LYS A 598 8.29 -13.85 -51.72
N THR A 599 8.98 -13.45 -52.77
CA THR A 599 10.16 -12.59 -52.67
C THR A 599 9.79 -11.17 -52.24
N CYS A 600 8.68 -10.61 -52.75
CA CYS A 600 8.21 -9.30 -52.30
C CYS A 600 7.83 -9.29 -50.80
N LYS A 601 7.18 -10.36 -50.30
CA LYS A 601 6.84 -10.51 -48.88
C LYS A 601 8.06 -10.69 -47.97
N ASN A 602 9.11 -11.38 -48.44
CA ASN A 602 10.39 -11.48 -47.71
C ASN A 602 11.10 -10.11 -47.57
N LEU A 603 10.80 -9.15 -48.45
CA LEU A 603 11.28 -7.77 -48.42
C LEU A 603 10.25 -6.80 -47.79
N SER A 604 9.36 -7.29 -46.93
CA SER A 604 8.25 -6.50 -46.34
C SER A 604 8.70 -5.31 -45.47
N ASP A 605 9.99 -5.23 -45.14
CA ASP A 605 10.62 -4.08 -44.49
C ASP A 605 10.77 -2.86 -45.43
N ARG A 606 10.77 -3.07 -46.76
CA ARG A 606 11.06 -2.03 -47.78
C ARG A 606 10.14 -2.08 -49.02
N CYS A 607 9.49 -3.21 -49.26
CA CYS A 607 8.57 -3.44 -50.35
C CYS A 607 7.16 -3.74 -49.83
N TYR A 608 6.14 -3.40 -50.63
CA TYR A 608 4.75 -3.68 -50.33
C TYR A 608 4.08 -4.34 -51.55
N TRP A 609 3.43 -5.48 -51.31
CA TRP A 609 2.68 -6.22 -52.32
C TRP A 609 1.23 -5.74 -52.29
N TYR A 610 0.74 -5.14 -53.37
CA TYR A 610 -0.60 -4.58 -53.42
C TYR A 610 -1.36 -4.92 -54.69
N LYS A 611 -2.68 -4.80 -54.58
CA LYS A 611 -3.65 -5.12 -55.63
C LYS A 611 -4.12 -3.84 -56.30
N THR A 612 -3.98 -3.74 -57.62
CA THR A 612 -4.54 -2.66 -58.43
C THR A 612 -5.71 -3.20 -59.24
N THR A 613 -6.85 -2.49 -59.24
CA THR A 613 -8.02 -2.86 -60.05
C THR A 613 -8.28 -1.73 -61.04
N SER A 614 -8.10 -1.99 -62.33
CA SER A 614 -8.45 -1.06 -63.41
C SER A 614 -9.31 -1.79 -64.43
N GLN A 615 -10.45 -1.22 -64.80
CA GLN A 615 -11.35 -1.73 -65.85
C GLN A 615 -11.63 -3.25 -65.78
N ASN A 616 -12.07 -3.77 -64.62
CA ASN A 616 -12.37 -5.19 -64.38
C ASN A 616 -11.20 -6.19 -64.51
N GLN A 617 -9.95 -5.74 -64.58
CA GLN A 617 -8.78 -6.60 -64.40
C GLN A 617 -8.07 -6.31 -63.07
N THR A 618 -7.78 -7.39 -62.34
CA THR A 618 -7.01 -7.36 -61.09
C THR A 618 -5.56 -7.70 -61.41
N SER A 619 -4.63 -6.78 -61.13
CA SER A 619 -3.18 -7.04 -61.18
C SER A 619 -2.58 -6.93 -59.79
N TYR A 620 -1.65 -7.83 -59.47
CA TYR A 620 -0.82 -7.73 -58.26
C TYR A 620 0.55 -7.24 -58.68
N THR A 621 1.07 -6.24 -57.95
CA THR A 621 2.43 -5.74 -58.19
C THR A 621 3.13 -5.50 -56.86
N CYS A 622 4.44 -5.67 -56.85
CA CYS A 622 5.28 -5.17 -55.78
C CYS A 622 5.52 -3.68 -56.05
N ALA A 623 5.68 -2.88 -55.00
CA ALA A 623 6.25 -1.54 -55.14
C ALA A 623 7.04 -1.19 -53.88
N GLN A 624 7.84 -0.14 -53.99
CA GLN A 624 8.49 0.45 -52.83
C GLN A 624 7.45 0.86 -51.81
N LYS A 625 7.69 0.45 -50.56
CA LYS A 625 6.79 0.76 -49.44
C LYS A 625 6.73 2.27 -49.27
N LYS A 626 5.51 2.80 -49.21
CA LYS A 626 5.17 4.17 -48.83
C LYS A 626 4.11 4.09 -47.73
N CYS A 627 3.92 5.12 -46.90
CA CYS A 627 2.91 5.03 -45.84
C CYS A 627 1.50 4.90 -46.46
N GLU A 628 1.24 5.65 -47.53
CA GLU A 628 -0.07 5.83 -48.14
C GLU A 628 -0.61 4.58 -48.85
N ILE A 629 0.27 3.65 -49.22
CA ILE A 629 -0.12 2.40 -49.90
C ILE A 629 -0.40 1.26 -48.91
N GLN A 630 -0.12 1.44 -47.61
CA GLN A 630 -0.31 0.41 -46.58
C GLN A 630 -1.80 0.35 -46.15
N THR A 631 -2.62 -0.38 -46.90
CA THR A 631 -4.05 -0.60 -46.57
C THR A 631 -4.22 -1.98 -45.94
N ASN A 632 -4.72 -2.04 -44.69
CA ASN A 632 -5.09 -3.22 -43.85
C ASN A 632 -4.28 -3.36 -42.55
N ASN A 633 -4.50 -2.49 -41.57
CA ASN A 633 -3.97 -2.57 -40.18
C ASN A 633 -2.45 -2.70 -40.00
N THR A 634 -1.66 -2.74 -41.08
CA THR A 634 -0.19 -2.78 -41.03
C THR A 634 0.36 -1.40 -41.36
N CYS A 635 0.15 -0.41 -40.48
CA CYS A 635 0.78 0.91 -40.62
C CYS A 635 2.13 0.90 -39.87
N THR A 636 3.17 0.56 -40.61
CA THR A 636 4.54 0.39 -40.09
C THR A 636 5.52 1.26 -40.88
N GLY A 637 6.46 1.88 -40.17
CA GLY A 637 7.55 2.61 -40.80
C GLY A 637 8.46 1.68 -41.61
N PHE A 638 9.33 2.27 -42.41
CA PHE A 638 10.23 1.54 -43.30
C PHE A 638 11.53 2.30 -43.52
N TYR A 639 12.59 1.56 -43.84
CA TYR A 639 13.87 2.14 -44.22
C TYR A 639 13.95 2.37 -45.73
N ASP A 640 14.76 3.34 -46.15
CA ASP A 640 15.25 3.40 -47.52
C ASP A 640 16.15 2.20 -47.87
N TRP A 641 16.49 2.07 -49.16
CA TRP A 641 17.24 0.92 -49.66
C TRP A 641 18.60 0.77 -48.98
N ASP A 642 19.27 1.89 -48.69
CA ASP A 642 20.58 1.95 -48.04
C ASP A 642 20.51 1.86 -46.51
N LYS A 643 19.31 1.75 -45.91
CA LYS A 643 19.04 1.73 -44.47
C LYS A 643 19.59 2.94 -43.71
N GLN A 644 19.74 4.07 -44.39
CA GLN A 644 20.21 5.32 -43.79
C GLN A 644 19.06 6.16 -43.24
N ASN A 645 17.90 6.12 -43.88
CA ASN A 645 16.74 6.92 -43.49
C ASN A 645 15.55 6.03 -43.13
N TYR A 646 14.99 6.24 -41.95
CA TYR A 646 13.76 5.59 -41.50
C TYR A 646 12.58 6.55 -41.61
N THR A 647 11.54 6.16 -42.37
CA THR A 647 10.28 6.89 -42.46
C THR A 647 9.30 6.33 -41.44
N ILE A 648 8.80 7.18 -40.54
CA ILE A 648 7.79 6.83 -39.54
C ILE A 648 6.41 6.96 -40.19
N CYS A 649 5.56 5.94 -40.03
CA CYS A 649 4.18 5.97 -40.48
C CYS A 649 3.21 5.77 -39.31
N ILE A 650 2.14 6.57 -39.24
CA ILE A 650 1.07 6.47 -38.25
C ILE A 650 -0.31 6.46 -38.92
N LEU A 651 -1.32 5.95 -38.21
CA LEU A 651 -2.71 6.06 -38.66
C LEU A 651 -3.24 7.44 -38.34
N ASP A 652 -3.79 8.13 -39.34
CA ASP A 652 -4.48 9.40 -39.16
C ASP A 652 -5.90 9.20 -38.58
N SER A 653 -6.60 10.30 -38.31
CA SER A 653 -7.98 10.29 -37.78
C SER A 653 -9.01 9.65 -38.71
N LYS A 654 -8.65 9.33 -39.96
CA LYS A 654 -9.47 8.62 -40.95
C LYS A 654 -9.02 7.17 -41.16
N ASN A 655 -8.16 6.66 -40.28
CA ASN A 655 -7.58 5.32 -40.34
C ASN A 655 -6.73 5.08 -41.60
N GLN A 656 -6.13 6.13 -42.16
CA GLN A 656 -5.21 6.08 -43.30
C GLN A 656 -3.77 6.20 -42.79
N CYS A 657 -2.85 5.41 -43.36
CA CYS A 657 -1.46 5.42 -42.93
C CYS A 657 -0.70 6.56 -43.62
N VAL A 658 -0.18 7.51 -42.84
CA VAL A 658 0.51 8.72 -43.32
C VAL A 658 1.89 8.87 -42.67
N PRO A 659 2.86 9.54 -43.33
CA PRO A 659 4.15 9.83 -42.71
C PRO A 659 3.99 10.80 -41.53
N ALA A 660 4.76 10.60 -40.47
CA ALA A 660 4.73 11.42 -39.26
C ALA A 660 6.11 11.95 -38.86
N ASP A 661 6.12 13.18 -38.35
CA ASP A 661 7.30 13.75 -37.70
C ASP A 661 7.38 13.23 -36.25
N PRO A 662 8.57 12.81 -35.75
CA PRO A 662 8.74 12.33 -34.37
C PRO A 662 8.12 13.27 -33.34
N SER A 663 8.26 14.59 -33.52
CA SER A 663 7.77 15.60 -32.57
C SER A 663 6.25 15.70 -32.48
N THR A 664 5.52 15.06 -33.41
CA THR A 664 4.05 15.05 -33.49
C THR A 664 3.41 13.77 -32.95
N LEU A 665 4.23 12.81 -32.51
CA LEU A 665 3.77 11.52 -31.99
C LEU A 665 3.13 11.65 -30.60
N THR A 666 2.26 10.71 -30.25
CA THR A 666 1.68 10.58 -28.90
C THR A 666 2.68 9.94 -27.93
N GLN A 667 2.45 10.05 -26.63
CA GLN A 667 3.29 9.40 -25.60
C GLN A 667 3.43 7.88 -25.81
N GLU A 668 2.35 7.21 -26.22
CA GLU A 668 2.32 5.76 -26.44
C GLU A 668 3.10 5.36 -27.71
N ASP A 669 2.95 6.13 -28.78
CA ASP A 669 3.61 5.87 -30.06
C ASP A 669 5.09 6.30 -30.07
N CYS A 670 5.46 7.23 -29.20
CA CYS A 670 6.76 7.90 -29.19
C CYS A 670 7.95 6.94 -29.24
N PHE A 671 7.93 5.95 -28.35
CA PHE A 671 9.04 5.03 -28.16
C PHE A 671 9.00 3.88 -29.17
N THR A 672 7.80 3.38 -29.48
CA THR A 672 7.61 2.17 -30.28
C THR A 672 7.62 2.44 -31.78
N LYS A 673 7.03 3.56 -32.25
CA LYS A 673 6.98 3.91 -33.68
C LYS A 673 8.29 4.46 -34.22
N THR A 674 9.15 4.99 -33.35
CA THR A 674 10.48 5.53 -33.70
C THR A 674 11.61 4.50 -33.59
N LEU A 675 11.30 3.22 -33.42
CA LEU A 675 12.27 2.15 -33.18
C LEU A 675 13.20 2.46 -31.99
N TYR A 676 12.64 3.02 -30.92
CA TYR A 676 13.35 3.33 -29.68
C TYR A 676 14.44 4.41 -29.83
N GLN A 677 14.43 5.16 -30.93
CA GLN A 677 15.38 6.25 -31.15
C GLN A 677 14.95 7.56 -30.46
N TYR A 678 13.67 7.67 -30.07
CA TYR A 678 13.11 8.83 -29.38
C TYR A 678 12.36 8.41 -28.11
N THR A 679 12.42 9.24 -27.06
CA THR A 679 11.71 9.10 -25.80
C THR A 679 10.74 10.26 -25.59
N TRP A 680 9.67 9.99 -24.85
CA TRP A 680 8.70 11.01 -24.49
C TRP A 680 9.28 11.96 -23.43
N ASP A 681 9.34 13.25 -23.73
CA ASP A 681 9.62 14.28 -22.74
C ASP A 681 8.29 14.82 -22.20
N SER A 682 8.00 14.49 -20.94
CA SER A 682 6.80 14.93 -20.22
C SER A 682 6.75 16.44 -19.99
N THR A 683 7.87 17.15 -20.16
CA THR A 683 7.96 18.61 -19.98
C THR A 683 7.53 19.36 -21.23
N SER A 684 7.96 18.89 -22.41
CA SER A 684 7.62 19.52 -23.70
C SER A 684 6.42 18.90 -24.41
N ASN A 685 5.88 17.78 -23.89
CA ASN A 685 4.82 16.98 -24.53
C ASN A 685 5.17 16.60 -25.98
N LYS A 686 6.44 16.27 -26.23
CA LYS A 686 6.95 15.88 -27.55
C LYS A 686 7.97 14.76 -27.41
N CYS A 687 8.14 13.99 -28.49
CA CYS A 687 9.24 13.03 -28.58
C CYS A 687 10.55 13.72 -28.89
N GLN A 688 11.60 13.32 -28.17
CA GLN A 688 12.96 13.82 -28.34
C GLN A 688 13.95 12.67 -28.46
N ILE A 689 15.06 12.88 -29.15
CA ILE A 689 16.04 11.83 -29.46
C ILE A 689 16.70 11.27 -28.18
N CYS A 690 16.85 9.95 -28.09
CA CYS A 690 17.46 9.25 -26.96
C CYS A 690 19.00 9.32 -26.96
N ASN A 691 19.56 10.53 -26.99
CA ASN A 691 20.91 10.90 -26.52
C ASN A 691 21.17 12.34 -26.98
N PRO A 692 20.91 13.36 -26.15
CA PRO A 692 21.58 14.63 -26.35
C PRO A 692 23.05 14.40 -25.95
N GLN A 693 23.97 14.26 -26.90
CA GLN A 693 25.36 14.55 -26.57
C GLN A 693 25.41 16.00 -26.09
N SER A 694 25.65 16.18 -24.79
CA SER A 694 25.92 17.46 -24.18
C SER A 694 27.21 18.02 -24.78
N ILE A 695 27.05 18.99 -25.68
CA ILE A 695 28.16 19.87 -26.05
C ILE A 695 28.40 20.80 -24.84
N PRO A 696 29.58 20.81 -24.22
CA PRO A 696 29.90 21.79 -23.20
C PRO A 696 29.93 23.18 -23.85
N ASN A 697 29.18 24.12 -23.28
CA ASN A 697 29.34 25.54 -23.54
C ASN A 697 30.78 25.96 -23.23
N ASN A 698 31.57 26.22 -24.27
CA ASN A 698 32.71 27.13 -24.18
C ASN A 698 32.32 28.43 -24.89
N THR A 699 31.97 29.43 -24.10
CA THR A 699 31.97 30.83 -24.48
C THR A 699 33.39 31.28 -24.80
N THR A 700 33.67 31.71 -26.03
CA THR A 700 34.11 33.09 -26.33
C THR A 700 34.25 33.36 -27.83
N ASP A 701 33.69 34.50 -28.21
CA ASP A 701 34.05 35.42 -29.29
C ASP A 701 33.78 35.11 -30.79
N ASN A 702 32.71 35.77 -31.26
CA ASN A 702 32.71 36.77 -32.33
C ASN A 702 33.24 36.39 -33.72
N LYS A 703 32.30 36.15 -34.65
CA LYS A 703 32.12 37.00 -35.85
C LYS A 703 30.81 36.69 -36.59
N THR A 704 30.16 37.79 -37.00
CA THR A 704 29.04 37.94 -37.93
C THR A 704 29.21 37.16 -39.24
N ASP A 705 28.15 36.49 -39.70
CA ASP A 705 27.56 36.78 -41.03
C ASP A 705 26.20 36.07 -41.25
N ASN A 706 25.30 36.79 -41.92
CA ASN A 706 23.97 36.37 -42.36
C ASN A 706 24.03 35.33 -43.50
N LYS A 707 23.21 34.26 -43.46
CA LYS A 707 22.37 33.77 -44.58
C LYS A 707 21.53 32.51 -44.25
N THR A 708 20.21 32.67 -44.40
CA THR A 708 19.17 31.76 -44.93
C THR A 708 19.37 30.23 -44.98
N GLY A 709 18.51 29.54 -44.21
CA GLY A 709 17.74 28.32 -44.57
C GLY A 709 18.43 27.19 -45.32
N GLN A 710 18.87 26.15 -44.60
CA GLN A 710 19.12 24.83 -45.15
C GLN A 710 18.92 23.74 -44.10
N PHE A 711 18.18 22.69 -44.47
CA PHE A 711 17.99 21.46 -43.70
C PHE A 711 19.33 20.76 -43.51
N THR A 712 19.74 20.55 -42.26
CA THR A 712 20.96 19.80 -41.92
C THR A 712 20.62 18.33 -41.69
N THR A 713 21.01 17.51 -42.65
CA THR A 713 21.25 16.07 -42.54
C THR A 713 22.25 15.77 -41.42
N ILE A 714 21.93 14.82 -40.54
CA ILE A 714 22.88 14.29 -39.55
C ILE A 714 22.97 12.76 -39.71
N LEU A 715 24.13 12.33 -40.21
CA LEU A 715 24.65 10.96 -40.17
C LEU A 715 24.93 10.56 -38.72
N LEU A 716 24.51 9.36 -38.29
CA LEU A 716 25.08 8.69 -37.11
C LEU A 716 25.05 7.15 -37.23
N PRO A 717 25.98 6.46 -36.54
CA PRO A 717 26.33 5.06 -36.73
C PRO A 717 25.43 4.10 -35.93
N THR A 718 25.37 2.89 -36.45
CA THR A 718 24.57 1.75 -35.99
C THR A 718 24.87 1.32 -34.55
N LEU A 719 23.86 1.38 -33.68
CA LEU A 719 23.80 0.65 -32.41
C LEU A 719 22.39 0.07 -32.23
N MET A 720 22.23 -1.25 -32.45
CA MET A 720 21.02 -1.99 -32.09
C MET A 720 21.04 -2.36 -30.61
N ALA A 721 19.91 -2.11 -29.94
CA ALA A 721 19.55 -2.64 -28.63
C ALA A 721 18.75 -3.95 -28.80
N ILE A 722 18.92 -4.90 -27.89
CA ILE A 722 17.98 -6.03 -27.70
C ILE A 722 17.69 -6.19 -26.21
N LEU A 723 16.38 -6.17 -25.91
CA LEU A 723 15.71 -6.66 -24.71
C LEU A 723 15.54 -8.19 -24.78
N PHE A 724 15.76 -8.92 -23.67
CA PHE A 724 14.94 -10.04 -23.16
C PHE A 724 15.32 -10.23 -21.67
N LEU A 725 14.41 -10.16 -20.69
CA LEU A 725 13.45 -11.16 -20.18
C LEU A 725 14.11 -12.40 -19.53
N GLN A 726 13.67 -12.65 -18.29
CA GLN A 726 14.12 -13.57 -17.24
C GLN A 726 14.43 -15.02 -17.68
N ILE A 727 15.53 -15.59 -17.16
CA ILE A 727 15.60 -16.66 -16.12
C ILE A 727 16.95 -16.49 -15.40
#